data_AF-A0A9E0LT24-F1
#
_entry.id   AF-A0A9E0LT24-F1
#
_cell.length_a   1.000
_cell.length_b   1.000
_cell.length_c   1.000
_cell.angle_alpha   90.00
_cell.angle_beta   90.00
_cell.angle_gamma   90.00
#
_symmetry.space_group_name_H-M   'P 1'
#
loop_
_entity.id
_entity.type
_entity.pdbx_description
1 polymer ?
#
loop_
_entity_poly.entity_id
_entity_poly.type
_entity_poly.pdbx_seq_one_letter_code
_entity_poly.pdbx_strand_id
1 'polypeptide(L)'
;MPTPPRRIGRTRGRLPVGLCLWLALLGQLAPSPALPAVEPAALSQEYLAWLDEVDSILTPEERAAFLALDKDYQRDAFIERFWQARDPYPDTVRNEMRETWTARVEQARLWFGSLKEERARLFLLNGAPAARLEGQCAGTTWPLEIWVYPRSERIREDVVMFVFYRRFAQGPFRLWYPDEGLAMLMQFAPVGTSDSALLEEMSRSCMQRDDIAAALANILRRGRIDFQRVLETALAPIAPISREWVATFNSYSTDLPEGVANLSAELAIAFPGRRQSRSVMQGTLAVSTSGLTPADNAGAQSFDFQLNGEILIGKKLFDAFRYKFDIPLATADPAPPPANSESPATAAGGPAAPAIPATIPLVFERFLRPGKYTLILKLEDLNGGGFFRKLIEVEVPAVEGPVPQEVDAFSAGIFAEANAALSTLDNTIRIVPPRGELQAGLVRFDSLTTGTAISEVLFTLDGRSILRKNRPPYSVELDLGEVPRTRTLRASAFDDQGKEVAWDEIQVNASSHRFRVRLIEPRRGAQYEKSLRAEAEIEVPEDGALDRVEFFLNETLVATLYQEPFTQPIALPADGGIAYVRAVAHQVDGNQTEDLVFVNAPDNLEELDVQFVELYTTVLDRENHPVRDLEQGDFRVLEDGVPQEIARFEHLENLPIHVAILLDVSASMESNLAQAKAAALKFFESAITPKDRGALIVFNDHPLLAVKLTNQLPALAGGLAGLKAERGTALYDSVVFSLFYFNGVKGQRAILLLSDGKDEGSRFDVEETLDFARRAGIAIYTVGLNIPRTDSEVRKVLKKLAEETGGRNFFIKESTELAAIYEAIQTELRSRYLLAYQSTNSNRELRFRLVDLEVGRSGLDAKTIRGYYP
;
A
#
# COMPACT_ATOMS: atom_id res chain seq x y z
N MET A 1 1.30 28.57 -61.07
CA MET A 1 0.91 29.83 -61.74
C MET A 1 -0.35 29.57 -62.55
N PRO A 2 -1.26 30.54 -62.77
CA PRO A 2 -1.57 31.79 -62.05
C PRO A 2 -2.94 31.62 -61.30
N THR A 3 -3.82 32.56 -60.92
CA THR A 3 -3.82 34.03 -60.69
C THR A 3 -4.90 34.36 -59.62
N PRO A 4 -4.80 35.44 -58.83
CA PRO A 4 -5.89 35.99 -58.00
C PRO A 4 -6.72 37.03 -58.83
N PRO A 5 -7.60 37.92 -58.29
CA PRO A 5 -8.10 38.13 -56.90
C PRO A 5 -9.63 38.40 -56.75
N ARG A 6 -10.15 38.59 -55.52
CA ARG A 6 -10.88 39.82 -55.07
C ARG A 6 -11.47 39.75 -53.64
N ARG A 7 -11.73 40.94 -53.05
CA ARG A 7 -12.47 41.15 -51.79
C ARG A 7 -13.99 41.25 -52.04
N ILE A 8 -14.81 40.83 -51.09
CA ILE A 8 -16.16 41.37 -50.81
C ILE A 8 -16.33 41.52 -49.29
N GLY A 9 -17.11 42.49 -48.83
CA GLY A 9 -17.55 42.61 -47.43
C GLY A 9 -19.04 42.95 -47.32
N ARG A 10 -19.63 42.69 -46.14
CA ARG A 10 -20.94 43.14 -45.61
C ARG A 10 -22.01 43.65 -46.60
N THR A 11 -23.20 43.02 -46.61
CA THR A 11 -24.38 43.57 -45.88
C THR A 11 -25.57 42.61 -45.75
N ARG A 12 -26.10 42.53 -44.52
CA ARG A 12 -27.50 42.33 -44.07
C ARG A 12 -28.55 41.69 -45.02
N GLY A 13 -29.13 40.56 -44.57
CA GLY A 13 -30.49 40.10 -44.90
C GLY A 13 -31.25 39.72 -43.62
N ARG A 14 -32.52 40.10 -43.48
CA ARG A 14 -33.32 39.97 -42.24
C ARG A 14 -34.00 38.59 -42.09
N LEU A 15 -34.22 38.17 -40.84
CA LEU A 15 -35.30 37.24 -40.44
C LEU A 15 -36.42 38.01 -39.69
N PRO A 16 -37.66 37.49 -39.62
CA PRO A 16 -38.84 38.19 -39.11
C PRO A 16 -38.99 38.16 -37.57
N VAL A 17 -40.03 38.84 -37.06
CA VAL A 17 -40.26 39.13 -35.63
C VAL A 17 -41.62 38.61 -35.16
N GLY A 18 -41.68 38.13 -33.92
CA GLY A 18 -42.89 37.74 -33.17
C GLY A 18 -42.48 37.14 -31.82
N LEU A 19 -42.12 37.93 -30.79
CA LEU A 19 -43.00 38.44 -29.71
C LEU A 19 -43.75 37.31 -28.96
N CYS A 20 -43.76 37.23 -27.62
CA CYS A 20 -43.29 38.18 -26.59
C CYS A 20 -42.97 37.45 -25.25
N LEU A 21 -42.52 38.19 -24.23
CA LEU A 21 -42.16 37.76 -22.87
C LEU A 21 -41.10 36.64 -22.74
N TRP A 22 -39.86 37.03 -22.46
CA TRP A 22 -39.00 36.42 -21.42
C TRP A 22 -37.89 37.43 -21.09
N LEU A 23 -38.10 38.20 -20.01
CA LEU A 23 -37.15 39.18 -19.48
C LEU A 23 -37.10 38.96 -17.96
N ALA A 24 -35.88 38.92 -17.41
CA ALA A 24 -35.58 38.47 -16.05
C ALA A 24 -35.88 36.97 -15.78
N LEU A 25 -34.99 36.09 -16.25
CA LEU A 25 -34.40 35.06 -15.39
C LEU A 25 -33.05 34.53 -15.94
N LEU A 26 -32.06 35.41 -16.10
CA LEU A 26 -30.67 34.97 -16.09
C LEU A 26 -30.35 34.60 -14.63
N GLY A 27 -30.64 33.35 -14.28
CA GLY A 27 -30.36 32.79 -12.96
C GLY A 27 -28.88 33.00 -12.65
N GLN A 28 -28.61 33.60 -11.50
CA GLN A 28 -27.27 33.67 -10.97
C GLN A 28 -26.78 32.23 -10.80
N LEU A 29 -25.74 31.84 -11.54
CA LEU A 29 -24.81 30.86 -11.00
C LEU A 29 -24.23 31.53 -9.76
N ALA A 30 -24.83 31.22 -8.60
CA ALA A 30 -24.24 31.58 -7.34
C ALA A 30 -22.81 31.04 -7.35
N PRO A 31 -21.79 31.82 -6.94
CA PRO A 31 -20.53 31.20 -6.59
C PRO A 31 -20.86 30.11 -5.56
N SER A 32 -20.26 28.92 -5.70
CA SER A 32 -20.29 27.92 -4.62
C SER A 32 -20.01 28.66 -3.32
N PRO A 33 -20.84 28.50 -2.27
CA PRO A 33 -20.70 29.29 -1.06
C PRO A 33 -19.26 29.14 -0.59
N ALA A 34 -18.51 30.26 -0.63
CA ALA A 34 -17.19 30.27 -0.04
C ALA A 34 -17.39 29.82 1.41
N LEU A 35 -16.68 28.77 1.81
CA LEU A 35 -16.71 28.29 3.20
C LEU A 35 -16.62 29.52 4.09
N PRO A 36 -17.58 29.73 5.01
CA PRO A 36 -17.74 31.00 5.69
C PRO A 36 -16.39 31.36 6.29
N ALA A 37 -15.87 32.53 5.93
CA ALA A 37 -14.53 32.93 6.32
C ALA A 37 -14.50 32.99 7.85
N VAL A 38 -13.96 31.95 8.47
CA VAL A 38 -13.94 31.77 9.92
C VAL A 38 -13.10 32.92 10.46
N GLU A 39 -13.76 33.93 11.02
CA GLU A 39 -13.09 35.01 11.72
C GLU A 39 -12.21 34.36 12.80
N PRO A 40 -10.91 34.71 12.89
CA PRO A 40 -9.95 33.94 13.67
C PRO A 40 -10.35 33.90 15.15
N ALA A 41 -10.93 32.77 15.55
CA ALA A 41 -11.67 32.61 16.80
C ALA A 41 -10.73 32.60 18.02
N ALA A 42 -10.33 33.80 18.45
CA ALA A 42 -9.52 34.05 19.66
C ALA A 42 -8.27 33.16 19.79
N LEU A 43 -7.59 32.86 18.67
CA LEU A 43 -6.36 32.07 18.67
C LEU A 43 -5.32 32.68 19.62
N SER A 44 -4.66 31.83 20.40
CA SER A 44 -3.54 32.23 21.26
C SER A 44 -2.38 32.79 20.42
N GLN A 45 -1.51 33.59 21.06
CA GLN A 45 -0.29 34.07 20.42
C GLN A 45 0.63 32.92 19.97
N GLU A 46 0.54 31.76 20.61
CA GLU A 46 1.29 30.54 20.27
C GLU A 46 0.84 29.96 18.92
N TYR A 47 -0.47 29.78 18.70
CA TYR A 47 -0.99 29.30 17.40
C TYR A 47 -0.79 30.34 16.29
N LEU A 48 -0.90 31.64 16.61
CA LEU A 48 -0.62 32.72 15.65
C LEU A 48 0.87 32.79 15.28
N ALA A 49 1.78 32.50 16.23
CA ALA A 49 3.21 32.39 15.95
C ALA A 49 3.51 31.16 15.09
N TRP A 50 2.96 29.98 15.42
CA TRP A 50 3.14 28.78 14.61
C TRP A 50 2.65 28.99 13.17
N LEU A 51 1.48 29.60 12.96
CA LEU A 51 0.97 29.93 11.63
C LEU A 51 1.87 30.89 10.84
N ASP A 52 2.61 31.80 11.50
CA ASP A 52 3.62 32.67 10.88
C ASP A 52 4.89 31.89 10.50
N GLU A 53 5.23 30.85 11.27
CA GLU A 53 6.43 30.02 11.10
C GLU A 53 6.30 28.93 10.04
N VAL A 54 5.10 28.34 9.87
CA VAL A 54 4.82 27.36 8.82
C VAL A 54 4.20 27.97 7.56
N ASP A 55 3.98 29.29 7.50
CA ASP A 55 3.25 29.98 6.42
C ASP A 55 3.72 29.62 4.99
N SER A 56 5.02 29.33 4.83
CA SER A 56 5.65 28.96 3.55
C SER A 56 5.54 27.47 3.16
N ILE A 57 5.06 26.60 4.06
CA ILE A 57 4.91 25.15 3.85
C ILE A 57 3.51 24.61 4.19
N LEU A 58 2.68 25.41 4.87
CA LEU A 58 1.28 25.14 5.19
C LEU A 58 0.39 25.44 3.98
N THR A 59 -0.24 24.40 3.43
CA THR A 59 -1.15 24.51 2.29
C THR A 59 -2.47 25.22 2.66
N PRO A 60 -3.25 25.70 1.68
CA PRO A 60 -4.57 26.31 1.94
C PRO A 60 -5.55 25.35 2.64
N GLU A 61 -5.47 24.05 2.33
CA GLU A 61 -6.31 23.01 2.92
C GLU A 61 -5.94 22.76 4.40
N GLU A 62 -4.66 22.54 4.68
CA GLU A 62 -4.17 22.37 6.06
C GLU A 62 -4.47 23.60 6.93
N ARG A 63 -4.37 24.81 6.35
CA ARG A 63 -4.76 26.05 7.03
C ARG A 63 -6.27 26.10 7.32
N ALA A 64 -7.11 25.72 6.36
CA ALA A 64 -8.55 25.68 6.55
C ALA A 64 -8.95 24.65 7.62
N ALA A 65 -8.34 23.46 7.60
CA ALA A 65 -8.54 22.44 8.62
C ALA A 65 -8.12 22.94 10.01
N PHE A 66 -6.90 23.47 10.17
CA PHE A 66 -6.42 24.00 11.46
C PHE A 66 -7.29 25.13 12.02
N LEU A 67 -7.77 26.03 11.16
CA LEU A 67 -8.65 27.14 11.56
C LEU A 67 -10.08 26.68 11.90
N ALA A 68 -10.51 25.52 11.39
CA ALA A 68 -11.78 24.88 11.74
C ALA A 68 -11.70 24.05 13.03
N LEU A 69 -10.50 23.78 13.57
CA LEU A 69 -10.35 23.08 14.85
C LEU A 69 -10.80 23.98 16.00
N ASP A 70 -11.73 23.46 16.79
CA ASP A 70 -12.45 24.23 17.79
C ASP A 70 -11.71 24.22 19.15
N LYS A 71 -10.94 23.17 19.44
CA LYS A 71 -10.28 22.94 20.74
C LYS A 71 -8.76 22.98 20.65
N ASP A 72 -8.13 23.58 21.66
CA ASP A 72 -6.67 23.72 21.77
C ASP A 72 -5.92 22.37 21.69
N TYR A 73 -6.43 21.31 22.32
CA TYR A 73 -5.79 19.99 22.27
C TYR A 73 -5.81 19.34 20.87
N GLN A 74 -6.77 19.72 20.02
CA GLN A 74 -6.83 19.30 18.62
C GLN A 74 -5.84 20.12 17.79
N ARG A 75 -5.66 21.41 18.09
CA ARG A 75 -4.63 22.27 17.48
C ARG A 75 -3.22 21.77 17.80
N ASP A 76 -2.94 21.45 19.07
CA ASP A 76 -1.71 20.76 19.50
C ASP A 76 -1.47 19.48 18.68
N ALA A 77 -2.48 18.60 18.59
CA ALA A 77 -2.38 17.34 17.85
C ALA A 77 -2.18 17.53 16.34
N PHE A 78 -2.82 18.55 15.75
CA PHE A 78 -2.63 18.90 14.34
C PHE A 78 -1.21 19.40 14.07
N ILE A 79 -0.63 20.20 14.98
CA ILE A 79 0.75 20.68 14.86
C ILE A 79 1.73 19.50 14.90
N GLU A 80 1.57 18.56 15.83
CA GLU A 80 2.40 17.35 15.88
C GLU A 80 2.21 16.48 14.62
N ARG A 81 0.97 16.28 14.15
CA ARG A 81 0.70 15.47 12.96
C ARG A 81 1.18 16.14 11.66
N PHE A 82 1.14 17.47 11.57
CA PHE A 82 1.69 18.26 10.47
C PHE A 82 3.20 18.02 10.29
N TRP A 83 3.94 17.89 11.39
CA TRP A 83 5.38 17.58 11.38
C TRP A 83 5.65 16.11 11.05
N GLN A 84 4.88 15.17 11.62
CA GLN A 84 4.98 13.74 11.28
C GLN A 84 4.70 13.50 9.78
N ALA A 85 3.69 14.16 9.22
CA ALA A 85 3.34 14.05 7.81
C ALA A 85 4.44 14.56 6.85
N ARG A 86 5.45 15.29 7.37
CA ARG A 86 6.61 15.81 6.62
C ARG A 86 7.94 15.25 7.12
N ASP A 87 7.91 14.17 7.90
CA ASP A 87 9.11 13.57 8.47
C ASP A 87 9.78 12.62 7.48
N PRO A 88 10.98 12.91 6.94
CA PRO A 88 11.65 12.02 6.01
C PRO A 88 12.12 10.70 6.66
N TYR A 89 12.20 10.63 8.00
CA TYR A 89 12.71 9.47 8.73
C TYR A 89 11.81 9.12 9.93
N PRO A 90 10.54 8.71 9.70
CA PRO A 90 9.54 8.53 10.76
C PRO A 90 9.87 7.42 11.78
N ASP A 91 10.87 6.58 11.51
CA ASP A 91 11.39 5.55 12.42
C ASP A 91 12.45 6.06 13.41
N THR A 92 12.90 7.32 13.32
CA THR A 92 13.76 7.91 14.37
C THR A 92 12.93 8.33 15.59
N VAL A 93 13.62 8.65 16.70
CA VAL A 93 12.99 9.19 17.92
C VAL A 93 12.87 10.73 17.87
N ARG A 94 13.14 11.32 16.70
CA ARG A 94 13.19 12.77 16.45
C ARG A 94 12.28 13.11 15.28
N ASN A 95 12.30 14.37 14.85
CA ASN A 95 11.70 14.80 13.60
C ASN A 95 12.69 15.77 12.96
N GLU A 96 13.64 15.22 12.22
CA GLU A 96 14.76 15.96 11.61
C GLU A 96 14.28 17.15 10.76
N MET A 97 13.09 17.04 10.13
CA MET A 97 12.45 18.13 9.39
C MET A 97 12.05 19.31 10.30
N ARG A 98 11.33 19.06 11.40
CA ARG A 98 10.90 20.09 12.37
C ARG A 98 12.08 20.77 13.04
N GLU A 99 13.10 20.01 13.43
CA GLU A 99 14.33 20.57 14.01
C GLU A 99 15.04 21.49 13.01
N THR A 100 15.23 21.00 11.77
CA THR A 100 15.85 21.78 10.69
C THR A 100 15.02 23.01 10.34
N TRP A 101 13.68 22.91 10.33
CA TRP A 101 12.80 24.05 10.08
C TRP A 101 12.87 25.10 11.19
N THR A 102 12.78 24.68 12.46
CA THR A 102 12.90 25.58 13.62
C THR A 102 14.23 26.33 13.60
N ALA A 103 15.34 25.64 13.36
CA ALA A 103 16.65 26.28 13.23
C ALA A 103 16.72 27.29 12.08
N ARG A 104 16.06 27.01 10.94
CA ARG A 104 15.93 27.99 9.83
C ARG A 104 15.00 29.15 10.19
N VAL A 105 13.92 28.93 10.94
CA VAL A 105 13.01 29.98 11.43
C VAL A 105 13.75 30.95 12.34
N GLU A 106 14.46 30.45 13.36
CA GLU A 106 15.29 31.28 14.25
C GLU A 106 16.32 32.08 13.46
N GLN A 107 17.06 31.41 12.56
CA GLN A 107 18.09 32.05 11.75
C GLN A 107 17.51 33.10 10.77
N ALA A 108 16.32 32.87 10.23
CA ALA A 108 15.60 33.81 9.37
C ALA A 108 15.08 35.02 10.14
N ARG A 109 14.51 34.82 11.35
CA ARG A 109 14.13 35.93 12.24
C ARG A 109 15.35 36.81 12.57
N LEU A 110 16.52 36.21 12.82
CA LEU A 110 17.78 36.93 13.08
C LEU A 110 18.35 37.68 11.87
N TRP A 111 18.26 37.13 10.65
CA TRP A 111 18.84 37.76 9.45
C TRP A 111 17.92 38.76 8.73
N PHE A 112 16.60 38.56 8.82
CA PHE A 112 15.61 39.28 8.00
C PHE A 112 14.54 40.00 8.83
N GLY A 113 14.40 39.68 10.13
CA GLY A 113 13.40 40.26 11.02
C GLY A 113 11.95 39.82 10.75
N SER A 114 11.61 39.42 9.53
CA SER A 114 10.30 38.87 9.16
C SER A 114 10.44 37.65 8.24
N LEU A 115 9.67 36.60 8.54
CA LEU A 115 9.59 35.38 7.72
C LEU A 115 8.88 35.62 6.38
N LYS A 116 8.17 36.75 6.25
CA LYS A 116 7.43 37.17 5.06
C LYS A 116 8.29 37.97 4.05
N GLU A 117 9.56 38.20 4.36
CA GLU A 117 10.52 38.69 3.36
C GLU A 117 10.90 37.58 2.37
N GLU A 118 11.02 37.90 1.09
CA GLU A 118 11.23 36.90 0.02
C GLU A 118 12.58 36.18 0.16
N ARG A 119 13.60 36.84 0.73
CA ARG A 119 14.87 36.23 1.17
C ARG A 119 14.66 35.19 2.27
N ALA A 120 13.80 35.48 3.25
CA ALA A 120 13.47 34.56 4.34
C ALA A 120 12.75 33.33 3.81
N ARG A 121 11.72 33.50 2.97
CA ARG A 121 11.00 32.37 2.34
C ARG A 121 11.92 31.47 1.52
N LEU A 122 12.81 32.05 0.70
CA LEU A 122 13.75 31.25 -0.11
C LEU A 122 14.73 30.45 0.78
N PHE A 123 15.22 31.08 1.86
CA PHE A 123 16.11 30.45 2.85
C PHE A 123 15.42 29.34 3.67
N LEU A 124 14.18 29.56 4.11
CA LEU A 124 13.40 28.54 4.83
C LEU A 124 13.25 27.26 4.01
N LEU A 125 12.89 27.40 2.73
CA LEU A 125 12.65 26.25 1.84
C LEU A 125 13.95 25.57 1.37
N ASN A 126 15.01 26.32 1.06
CA ASN A 126 16.19 25.78 0.36
C ASN A 126 17.50 25.82 1.18
N GLY A 127 17.46 26.34 2.42
CA GLY A 127 18.63 26.50 3.28
C GLY A 127 19.51 27.69 2.89
N ALA A 128 20.73 27.73 3.45
CA ALA A 128 21.70 28.78 3.15
C ALA A 128 22.17 28.70 1.68
N PRO A 129 22.30 29.83 0.97
CA PRO A 129 22.98 29.85 -0.33
C PRO A 129 24.48 29.55 -0.14
N ALA A 130 25.09 28.89 -1.12
CA ALA A 130 26.52 28.57 -1.08
C ALA A 130 27.41 29.81 -1.26
N ALA A 131 26.91 30.87 -1.89
CA ALA A 131 27.54 32.19 -1.92
C ALA A 131 26.50 33.32 -1.89
N ARG A 132 26.89 34.46 -1.33
CA ARG A 132 26.17 35.74 -1.37
C ARG A 132 27.10 36.80 -1.97
N LEU A 133 26.66 37.51 -2.99
CA LEU A 133 27.37 38.64 -3.60
C LEU A 133 26.61 39.93 -3.29
N GLU A 134 27.25 40.89 -2.63
CA GLU A 134 26.63 42.18 -2.27
C GLU A 134 26.95 43.26 -3.32
N GLY A 135 25.92 43.80 -3.97
CA GLY A 135 26.05 44.86 -4.97
C GLY A 135 26.26 46.23 -4.34
N GLN A 136 27.50 46.51 -3.96
CA GLN A 136 27.94 47.82 -3.48
C GLN A 136 28.25 48.75 -4.67
N CYS A 137 27.21 49.13 -5.42
CA CYS A 137 27.29 49.99 -6.62
C CYS A 137 26.79 51.41 -6.31
N ALA A 138 27.57 52.16 -5.53
CA ALA A 138 27.18 53.46 -4.97
C ALA A 138 26.69 54.47 -6.04
N GLY A 139 25.45 54.93 -5.89
CA GLY A 139 24.80 55.87 -6.80
C GLY A 139 24.31 55.28 -8.13
N THR A 140 24.60 54.00 -8.42
CA THR A 140 24.26 53.34 -9.68
C THR A 140 23.03 52.44 -9.54
N THR A 141 23.07 51.49 -8.60
CA THR A 141 21.97 50.54 -8.34
C THR A 141 21.34 50.80 -6.97
N TRP A 142 20.12 50.31 -6.78
CA TRP A 142 19.64 50.03 -5.42
C TRP A 142 20.59 49.02 -4.74
N PRO A 143 20.61 48.91 -3.40
CA PRO A 143 21.27 47.80 -2.73
C PRO A 143 20.81 46.46 -3.33
N LEU A 144 21.76 45.68 -3.87
CA LEU A 144 21.54 44.37 -4.48
C LEU A 144 22.20 43.27 -3.64
N GLU A 145 21.62 42.08 -3.66
CA GLU A 145 22.20 40.87 -3.08
C GLU A 145 21.91 39.68 -4.02
N ILE A 146 22.94 38.97 -4.50
CA ILE A 146 22.78 37.79 -5.37
C ILE A 146 23.11 36.54 -4.57
N TRP A 147 22.14 35.62 -4.47
CA TRP A 147 22.27 34.34 -3.79
C TRP A 147 22.52 33.22 -4.79
N VAL A 148 23.59 32.48 -4.61
CA VAL A 148 23.98 31.35 -5.47
C VAL A 148 23.65 30.03 -4.77
N TYR A 149 22.85 29.18 -5.41
CA TYR A 149 22.56 27.82 -4.98
C TYR A 149 23.14 26.80 -5.97
N PRO A 150 23.83 25.75 -5.50
CA PRO A 150 24.20 24.60 -6.32
C PRO A 150 23.02 23.63 -6.46
N ARG A 151 23.21 22.59 -7.27
CA ARG A 151 22.31 21.44 -7.40
C ARG A 151 21.91 20.85 -6.04
N SER A 152 20.63 20.55 -5.88
CA SER A 152 20.06 19.78 -4.76
C SER A 152 18.81 19.01 -5.22
N GLU A 153 18.21 18.20 -4.34
CA GLU A 153 16.98 17.46 -4.62
C GLU A 153 15.82 18.38 -5.06
N ARG A 154 15.75 19.56 -4.44
CA ARG A 154 14.81 20.64 -4.78
C ARG A 154 15.32 21.46 -5.98
N ILE A 155 16.59 21.86 -5.99
CA ILE A 155 17.17 22.70 -7.04
C ILE A 155 17.84 21.79 -8.07
N ARG A 156 17.04 21.30 -9.02
CA ARG A 156 17.46 20.28 -10.02
C ARG A 156 18.38 20.79 -11.14
N GLU A 157 18.78 22.05 -11.07
CA GLU A 157 19.73 22.73 -11.96
C GLU A 157 21.12 22.83 -11.31
N ASP A 158 22.19 22.75 -12.09
CA ASP A 158 23.55 22.62 -11.55
C ASP A 158 23.99 23.83 -10.72
N VAL A 159 23.61 25.04 -11.16
CA VAL A 159 23.74 26.30 -10.41
C VAL A 159 22.55 27.19 -10.74
N VAL A 160 21.98 27.83 -9.71
CA VAL A 160 20.91 28.84 -9.80
C VAL A 160 21.33 30.11 -9.07
N MET A 161 20.89 31.27 -9.57
CA MET A 161 21.17 32.57 -8.99
C MET A 161 19.87 33.35 -8.80
N PHE A 162 19.59 33.80 -7.57
CA PHE A 162 18.44 34.64 -7.24
C PHE A 162 18.93 36.05 -6.88
N VAL A 163 18.31 37.08 -7.46
CA VAL A 163 18.72 38.48 -7.30
C VAL A 163 17.69 39.20 -6.44
N PHE A 164 18.15 39.78 -5.34
CA PHE A 164 17.33 40.56 -4.43
C PHE A 164 17.72 42.04 -4.48
N TYR A 165 16.74 42.95 -4.37
CA TYR A 165 16.96 44.39 -4.42
C TYR A 165 16.09 45.15 -3.41
N ARG A 166 16.59 46.28 -2.88
CA ARG A 166 15.86 47.14 -1.92
C ARG A 166 15.79 48.60 -2.38
N ARG A 167 14.68 48.98 -3.01
CA ARG A 167 14.45 50.36 -3.51
C ARG A 167 14.56 51.40 -2.40
N PHE A 168 15.14 52.56 -2.72
CA PHE A 168 15.37 53.68 -1.80
C PHE A 168 16.16 53.32 -0.51
N ALA A 169 16.80 52.15 -0.46
CA ALA A 169 17.40 51.55 0.74
C ALA A 169 16.44 51.42 1.95
N GLN A 170 15.12 51.39 1.72
CA GLN A 170 14.09 51.30 2.76
C GLN A 170 13.19 50.07 2.55
N GLY A 171 12.62 49.54 3.64
CA GLY A 171 11.78 48.33 3.61
C GLY A 171 12.58 47.01 3.50
N PRO A 172 11.89 45.89 3.24
CA PRO A 172 12.52 44.59 2.94
C PRO A 172 13.13 44.59 1.53
N PHE A 173 13.99 43.61 1.23
CA PHE A 173 14.35 43.30 -0.14
C PHE A 173 13.20 42.57 -0.86
N ARG A 174 13.18 42.68 -2.18
CA ARG A 174 12.32 41.90 -3.08
C ARG A 174 13.18 41.12 -4.06
N LEU A 175 12.70 39.97 -4.50
CA LEU A 175 13.24 39.24 -5.64
C LEU A 175 13.00 40.06 -6.93
N TRP A 176 14.01 40.10 -7.79
CA TRP A 176 13.91 40.64 -9.15
C TRP A 176 13.61 39.53 -10.15
N TYR A 177 12.72 39.82 -11.10
CA TYR A 177 12.33 38.91 -12.16
C TYR A 177 12.96 39.36 -13.49
N PRO A 178 13.53 38.46 -14.32
CA PRO A 178 14.23 38.85 -15.56
C PRO A 178 13.40 39.63 -16.59
N ASP A 179 12.07 39.55 -16.52
CA ASP A 179 11.12 40.31 -17.35
C ASP A 179 10.72 41.68 -16.78
N GLU A 180 11.15 42.04 -15.57
CA GLU A 180 11.16 43.44 -15.09
C GLU A 180 12.27 44.27 -15.76
N GLY A 181 13.28 43.62 -16.34
CA GLY A 181 14.48 44.26 -16.92
C GLY A 181 15.43 44.84 -15.87
N LEU A 182 16.68 45.11 -16.25
CA LEU A 182 17.70 45.63 -15.32
C LEU A 182 17.42 47.08 -14.89
N ALA A 183 16.60 47.83 -15.64
CA ALA A 183 16.20 49.19 -15.29
C ALA A 183 15.56 49.28 -13.90
N MET A 184 14.91 48.22 -13.41
CA MET A 184 14.32 48.14 -12.07
C MET A 184 15.36 48.02 -10.94
N LEU A 185 16.57 47.56 -11.25
CA LEU A 185 17.70 47.48 -10.31
C LEU A 185 18.46 48.82 -10.17
N MET A 186 18.32 49.72 -11.14
CA MET A 186 19.04 51.00 -11.21
C MET A 186 18.40 52.08 -10.35
N GLN A 187 19.21 52.98 -9.76
CA GLN A 187 18.69 54.24 -9.18
C GLN A 187 18.24 55.22 -10.26
N PHE A 188 18.92 55.20 -11.40
CA PHE A 188 18.61 56.01 -12.57
C PHE A 188 18.87 55.20 -13.86
N ALA A 189 17.85 55.03 -14.69
CA ALA A 189 17.94 54.42 -16.00
C ALA A 189 17.13 55.28 -17.01
N PRO A 190 17.79 55.89 -18.03
CA PRO A 190 17.07 56.64 -19.06
C PRO A 190 16.09 55.75 -19.83
N VAL A 191 14.92 56.29 -20.15
CA VAL A 191 13.86 55.57 -20.88
C VAL A 191 14.40 55.12 -22.25
N GLY A 192 14.32 53.81 -22.53
CA GLY A 192 14.84 53.21 -23.76
C GLY A 192 16.29 52.71 -23.70
N THR A 193 16.96 52.79 -22.55
CA THR A 193 18.28 52.15 -22.36
C THR A 193 18.15 50.62 -22.38
N SER A 194 19.00 49.95 -23.14
CA SER A 194 19.05 48.47 -23.23
C SER A 194 19.79 47.83 -22.04
N ASP A 195 19.36 46.65 -21.61
CA ASP A 195 20.01 45.89 -20.51
C ASP A 195 21.53 45.71 -20.71
N SER A 196 21.99 45.51 -21.94
CA SER A 196 23.42 45.41 -22.27
C SER A 196 24.23 46.68 -21.90
N ALA A 197 23.64 47.86 -22.04
CA ALA A 197 24.27 49.13 -21.66
C ALA A 197 24.19 49.37 -20.14
N LEU A 198 23.16 48.84 -19.48
CA LEU A 198 23.05 48.85 -18.02
C LEU A 198 24.09 47.90 -17.38
N LEU A 199 24.34 46.73 -17.96
CA LEU A 199 25.42 45.83 -17.56
C LEU A 199 26.81 46.48 -17.70
N GLU A 200 27.05 47.23 -18.79
CA GLU A 200 28.31 47.96 -19.00
C GLU A 200 28.49 49.11 -18.00
N GLU A 201 27.41 49.76 -17.57
CA GLU A 201 27.46 50.74 -16.48
C GLU A 201 27.74 50.08 -15.11
N MET A 202 27.06 48.96 -14.81
CA MET A 202 27.29 48.21 -13.56
C MET A 202 28.73 47.66 -13.48
N SER A 203 29.27 47.10 -14.57
CA SER A 203 30.68 46.64 -14.64
C SER A 203 31.68 47.79 -14.40
N ARG A 204 31.35 49.04 -14.76
CA ARG A 204 32.21 50.20 -14.49
C ARG A 204 32.08 50.75 -13.07
N SER A 205 30.90 50.63 -12.46
CA SER A 205 30.54 51.42 -11.27
C SER A 205 30.30 50.61 -9.98
N CYS A 206 30.26 49.27 -10.04
CA CYS A 206 30.16 48.39 -8.87
C CYS A 206 31.51 48.08 -8.18
N MET A 207 31.44 47.44 -7.01
CA MET A 207 32.45 46.52 -6.46
C MET A 207 32.07 45.08 -6.85
N GLN A 208 33.01 44.13 -6.95
CA GLN A 208 32.79 42.78 -7.55
C GLN A 208 32.17 42.87 -8.96
N ARG A 209 32.78 43.74 -9.78
CA ARG A 209 32.28 44.24 -11.07
C ARG A 209 31.92 43.14 -12.05
N ASP A 210 32.87 42.24 -12.29
CA ASP A 210 32.74 41.21 -13.31
C ASP A 210 31.81 40.10 -12.82
N ASP A 211 31.86 39.75 -11.53
CA ASP A 211 30.99 38.72 -10.93
C ASP A 211 29.51 39.09 -11.00
N ILE A 212 29.16 40.33 -10.60
CA ILE A 212 27.77 40.82 -10.60
C ILE A 212 27.25 40.99 -12.03
N ALA A 213 28.04 41.60 -12.93
CA ALA A 213 27.65 41.76 -14.32
C ALA A 213 27.52 40.41 -15.04
N ALA A 214 28.43 39.45 -14.79
CA ALA A 214 28.36 38.11 -15.34
C ALA A 214 27.18 37.29 -14.79
N ALA A 215 26.85 37.41 -13.49
CA ALA A 215 25.70 36.76 -12.89
C ALA A 215 24.38 37.23 -13.55
N LEU A 216 24.18 38.54 -13.64
CA LEU A 216 23.00 39.12 -14.30
C LEU A 216 22.93 38.78 -15.79
N ALA A 217 24.07 38.81 -16.50
CA ALA A 217 24.15 38.40 -17.90
C ALA A 217 23.92 36.89 -18.11
N ASN A 218 24.18 36.04 -17.12
CA ASN A 218 23.89 34.61 -17.15
C ASN A 218 22.39 34.36 -16.99
N ILE A 219 21.76 34.98 -15.99
CA ILE A 219 20.31 34.90 -15.74
C ILE A 219 19.52 35.36 -16.98
N LEU A 220 19.86 36.53 -17.55
CA LEU A 220 19.22 37.06 -18.76
C LEU A 220 19.39 36.14 -19.98
N ARG A 221 20.52 35.42 -20.09
CA ARG A 221 20.81 34.52 -21.22
C ARG A 221 20.01 33.22 -21.17
N ARG A 222 19.68 32.70 -19.98
CA ARG A 222 18.81 31.51 -19.84
C ARG A 222 17.36 31.81 -20.24
N GLY A 223 16.91 33.04 -19.98
CA GLY A 223 15.61 33.53 -20.43
C GLY A 223 14.42 33.15 -19.54
N ARG A 224 13.27 33.74 -19.85
CA ARG A 224 12.10 33.83 -18.96
C ARG A 224 11.50 32.49 -18.53
N ILE A 225 11.39 31.53 -19.46
CA ILE A 225 10.70 30.25 -19.21
C ILE A 225 11.50 29.36 -18.26
N ASP A 226 12.83 29.37 -18.39
CA ASP A 226 13.73 28.59 -17.55
C ASP A 226 13.72 29.13 -16.10
N PHE A 227 13.95 30.44 -15.94
CA PHE A 227 13.95 31.07 -14.62
C PHE A 227 12.61 30.92 -13.87
N GLN A 228 11.47 31.05 -14.56
CA GLN A 228 10.15 30.88 -13.94
C GLN A 228 9.97 29.46 -13.38
N ARG A 229 10.31 28.42 -14.17
CA ARG A 229 10.21 27.02 -13.73
C ARG A 229 11.13 26.71 -12.55
N VAL A 230 12.35 27.25 -12.56
CA VAL A 230 13.32 27.11 -11.47
C VAL A 230 12.81 27.79 -10.20
N LEU A 231 12.23 28.98 -10.33
CA LEU A 231 11.64 29.73 -9.22
C LEU A 231 10.42 29.02 -8.62
N GLU A 232 9.51 28.51 -9.45
CA GLU A 232 8.37 27.70 -9.03
C GLU A 232 8.82 26.46 -8.24
N THR A 233 9.87 25.78 -8.70
CA THR A 233 10.43 24.60 -8.01
C THR A 233 11.09 24.99 -6.67
N ALA A 234 11.84 26.09 -6.63
CA ALA A 234 12.51 26.55 -5.41
C ALA A 234 11.54 27.09 -4.35
N LEU A 235 10.44 27.75 -4.75
CA LEU A 235 9.42 28.33 -3.87
C LEU A 235 8.21 27.44 -3.60
N ALA A 236 8.15 26.25 -4.20
CA ALA A 236 7.13 25.24 -3.91
C ALA A 236 7.16 24.84 -2.42
N PRO A 237 6.00 24.69 -1.75
CA PRO A 237 5.92 24.12 -0.41
C PRO A 237 6.65 22.78 -0.29
N ILE A 238 7.10 22.46 0.93
CA ILE A 238 7.53 21.10 1.27
C ILE A 238 6.24 20.32 1.52
N ALA A 239 5.91 19.45 0.56
CA ALA A 239 4.73 18.60 0.62
C ALA A 239 4.84 17.58 1.76
N PRO A 240 3.72 17.16 2.36
CA PRO A 240 3.69 15.95 3.17
C PRO A 240 3.93 14.71 2.30
N ILE A 241 4.29 13.59 2.94
CA ILE A 241 4.44 12.27 2.33
C ILE A 241 3.11 11.83 1.73
N SER A 242 2.11 11.61 2.59
CA SER A 242 0.72 11.42 2.14
C SER A 242 -0.02 12.75 2.09
N ARG A 243 -0.75 12.99 1.00
CA ARG A 243 -1.64 14.14 0.84
C ARG A 243 -2.90 14.00 1.67
N GLU A 244 -3.31 12.76 1.94
CA GLU A 244 -4.55 12.41 2.62
C GLU A 244 -4.47 12.53 4.15
N TRP A 245 -3.34 13.02 4.69
CA TRP A 245 -3.12 13.12 6.12
C TRP A 245 -4.14 14.05 6.82
N VAL A 246 -4.62 15.10 6.13
CA VAL A 246 -5.65 16.03 6.65
C VAL A 246 -7.01 15.36 6.73
N ALA A 247 -7.43 14.66 5.67
CA ALA A 247 -8.66 13.86 5.65
C ALA A 247 -8.61 12.77 6.74
N THR A 248 -7.48 12.08 6.86
CA THR A 248 -7.20 11.08 7.89
C THR A 248 -7.30 11.69 9.30
N PHE A 249 -6.68 12.84 9.56
CA PHE A 249 -6.77 13.54 10.85
C PHE A 249 -8.22 13.90 11.20
N ASN A 250 -8.94 14.51 10.26
CA ASN A 250 -10.34 14.91 10.45
C ASN A 250 -11.26 13.69 10.69
N SER A 251 -10.96 12.53 10.09
CA SER A 251 -11.76 11.31 10.24
C SER A 251 -11.88 10.80 11.68
N TYR A 252 -10.91 11.14 12.56
CA TYR A 252 -10.90 10.73 13.98
C TYR A 252 -11.65 11.69 14.92
N SER A 253 -12.06 12.89 14.47
CA SER A 253 -12.71 13.89 15.35
C SER A 253 -13.95 13.32 16.05
N THR A 254 -14.12 13.63 17.34
CA THR A 254 -15.34 13.29 18.10
C THR A 254 -16.40 14.40 18.05
N ASP A 255 -16.20 15.47 17.30
CA ASP A 255 -17.16 16.58 17.23
C ASP A 255 -18.39 16.19 16.39
N LEU A 256 -19.52 16.81 16.72
CA LEU A 256 -20.82 16.59 16.08
C LEU A 256 -21.15 17.73 15.12
N PRO A 257 -21.75 17.46 13.94
CA PRO A 257 -22.42 18.48 13.15
C PRO A 257 -23.59 19.11 13.94
N GLU A 258 -23.96 20.35 13.60
CA GLU A 258 -25.11 21.01 14.22
C GLU A 258 -26.43 20.30 13.86
N GLY A 259 -27.32 20.15 14.85
CA GLY A 259 -28.70 19.67 14.63
C GLY A 259 -28.87 18.16 14.37
N VAL A 260 -27.84 17.33 14.57
CA VAL A 260 -27.92 15.87 14.33
C VAL A 260 -28.92 15.13 15.22
N ALA A 261 -29.45 14.02 14.71
CA ALA A 261 -30.32 13.10 15.44
C ALA A 261 -29.53 12.34 16.52
N ASN A 262 -30.08 12.25 17.74
CA ASN A 262 -29.42 11.60 18.87
C ASN A 262 -29.65 10.08 18.89
N LEU A 263 -28.58 9.30 18.69
CA LEU A 263 -28.54 7.85 18.91
C LEU A 263 -28.57 7.53 20.42
N SER A 264 -29.33 6.50 20.81
CA SER A 264 -29.42 6.07 22.20
C SER A 264 -28.42 4.95 22.50
N ALA A 265 -27.44 5.21 23.36
CA ALA A 265 -26.47 4.22 23.82
C ALA A 265 -26.05 4.47 25.28
N GLU A 266 -25.71 3.40 26.00
CA GLU A 266 -25.16 3.47 27.37
C GLU A 266 -23.72 2.94 27.41
N LEU A 267 -22.81 3.67 28.07
CA LEU A 267 -21.40 3.30 28.20
C LEU A 267 -21.12 2.68 29.57
N ALA A 268 -20.69 1.41 29.57
CA ALA A 268 -19.99 0.79 30.70
C ALA A 268 -18.48 0.81 30.46
N ILE A 269 -17.69 0.88 31.53
CA ILE A 269 -16.22 0.72 31.50
C ILE A 269 -15.82 -0.32 32.54
N ALA A 270 -14.98 -1.26 32.13
CA ALA A 270 -14.41 -2.32 32.95
C ALA A 270 -12.88 -2.35 32.79
N PHE A 271 -12.20 -3.00 33.74
CA PHE A 271 -10.76 -3.19 33.70
C PHE A 271 -10.41 -4.68 33.84
N PRO A 272 -10.58 -5.50 32.77
CA PRO A 272 -10.53 -6.97 32.83
C PRO A 272 -9.15 -7.57 33.16
N GLY A 273 -8.10 -6.76 33.24
CA GLY A 273 -6.73 -7.22 33.52
C GLY A 273 -5.69 -6.19 33.09
N ARG A 274 -4.45 -6.64 32.89
CA ARG A 274 -3.32 -5.83 32.41
C ARG A 274 -2.60 -6.47 31.22
N ARG A 275 -1.97 -5.62 30.40
CA ARG A 275 -1.01 -5.98 29.34
C ARG A 275 0.29 -5.22 29.59
N GLN A 276 1.38 -5.94 29.90
CA GLN A 276 2.66 -5.36 30.34
C GLN A 276 2.48 -4.37 31.52
N SER A 277 2.96 -3.11 31.39
CA SER A 277 2.85 -2.05 32.40
C SER A 277 1.56 -1.22 32.31
N ARG A 278 0.54 -1.72 31.59
CA ARG A 278 -0.69 -0.98 31.30
C ARG A 278 -1.91 -1.82 31.71
N SER A 279 -2.87 -1.20 32.36
CA SER A 279 -4.18 -1.80 32.59
C SER A 279 -4.98 -1.76 31.29
N VAL A 280 -5.78 -2.79 31.04
CA VAL A 280 -6.70 -2.82 29.91
C VAL A 280 -7.99 -2.14 30.35
N MET A 281 -8.38 -1.07 29.66
CA MET A 281 -9.67 -0.40 29.80
C MET A 281 -10.59 -0.92 28.70
N GLN A 282 -11.55 -1.77 29.06
CA GLN A 282 -12.59 -2.22 28.16
C GLN A 282 -13.80 -1.28 28.31
N GLY A 283 -14.20 -0.63 27.23
CA GLY A 283 -15.48 0.08 27.14
C GLY A 283 -16.51 -0.76 26.39
N THR A 284 -17.75 -0.77 26.86
CA THR A 284 -18.88 -1.42 26.18
C THR A 284 -19.99 -0.39 26.02
N LEU A 285 -20.36 -0.11 24.76
CA LEU A 285 -21.51 0.72 24.41
C LEU A 285 -22.71 -0.18 24.09
N ALA A 286 -23.71 -0.21 24.95
CA ALA A 286 -24.98 -0.86 24.68
C ALA A 286 -25.88 0.10 23.88
N VAL A 287 -25.95 -0.10 22.55
CA VAL A 287 -26.74 0.72 21.63
C VAL A 287 -28.16 0.19 21.54
N SER A 288 -29.17 1.05 21.63
CA SER A 288 -30.57 0.65 21.45
C SER A 288 -30.89 0.42 19.97
N THR A 289 -31.50 -0.72 19.62
CA THR A 289 -31.94 -0.98 18.24
C THR A 289 -33.25 -0.28 17.86
N SER A 290 -33.89 0.38 18.84
CA SER A 290 -35.15 1.12 18.65
C SER A 290 -35.01 2.28 17.65
N GLY A 291 -35.42 2.06 16.40
CA GLY A 291 -35.39 3.05 15.33
C GLY A 291 -34.17 2.99 14.42
N LEU A 292 -33.26 2.02 14.62
CA LEU A 292 -32.20 1.73 13.64
C LEU A 292 -32.79 1.06 12.39
N THR A 293 -32.13 1.27 11.25
CA THR A 293 -32.44 0.56 9.99
C THR A 293 -31.22 -0.29 9.60
N PRO A 294 -31.37 -1.60 9.36
CA PRO A 294 -30.27 -2.40 8.86
C PRO A 294 -30.02 -2.09 7.37
N ALA A 295 -28.75 -2.11 6.96
CA ALA A 295 -28.38 -2.17 5.55
C ALA A 295 -28.70 -3.56 5.00
N ASP A 296 -29.02 -3.68 3.71
CA ASP A 296 -29.18 -4.94 3.00
C ASP A 296 -28.11 -5.04 1.91
N ASN A 297 -27.16 -5.95 2.11
CA ASN A 297 -26.05 -6.20 1.20
C ASN A 297 -26.22 -7.61 0.61
N ALA A 298 -26.86 -7.69 -0.56
CA ALA A 298 -27.12 -8.93 -1.29
C ALA A 298 -27.87 -10.01 -0.47
N GLY A 299 -28.77 -9.62 0.44
CA GLY A 299 -29.52 -10.53 1.32
C GLY A 299 -28.86 -10.80 2.67
N ALA A 300 -27.63 -10.34 2.90
CA ALA A 300 -27.05 -10.24 4.23
C ALA A 300 -27.40 -8.87 4.82
N GLN A 301 -28.12 -8.85 5.95
CA GLN A 301 -28.51 -7.62 6.62
C GLN A 301 -27.56 -7.29 7.79
N SER A 302 -27.20 -6.02 7.98
CA SER A 302 -26.28 -5.59 9.05
C SER A 302 -26.64 -4.23 9.66
N PHE A 303 -26.25 -4.04 10.93
CA PHE A 303 -26.11 -2.69 11.50
C PHE A 303 -24.63 -2.30 11.51
N ASP A 304 -24.31 -1.19 10.85
CA ASP A 304 -22.95 -0.70 10.67
C ASP A 304 -22.75 0.57 11.52
N PHE A 305 -21.77 0.55 12.42
CA PHE A 305 -21.47 1.69 13.31
C PHE A 305 -20.01 2.15 13.18
N GLN A 306 -19.77 3.42 13.51
CA GLN A 306 -18.43 3.99 13.66
C GLN A 306 -18.26 4.61 15.05
N LEU A 307 -17.29 4.13 15.83
CA LEU A 307 -16.90 4.70 17.11
C LEU A 307 -15.56 5.43 16.98
N ASN A 308 -15.60 6.76 16.94
CA ASN A 308 -14.44 7.60 17.15
C ASN A 308 -14.22 7.84 18.64
N GLY A 309 -12.96 7.98 19.07
CA GLY A 309 -12.64 8.36 20.44
C GLY A 309 -11.32 9.10 20.58
N GLU A 310 -11.29 10.04 21.52
CA GLU A 310 -10.12 10.84 21.91
C GLU A 310 -9.86 10.60 23.41
N ILE A 311 -8.60 10.36 23.78
CA ILE A 311 -8.16 10.18 25.17
C ILE A 311 -7.20 11.31 25.51
N LEU A 312 -7.49 12.05 26.58
CA LEU A 312 -6.66 13.15 27.04
C LEU A 312 -6.01 12.81 28.39
N ILE A 313 -4.75 13.22 28.55
CA ILE A 313 -4.10 13.32 29.86
C ILE A 313 -4.15 14.79 30.27
N GLY A 314 -5.03 15.11 31.24
CA GLY A 314 -5.32 16.48 31.64
C GLY A 314 -5.96 17.30 30.51
N LYS A 315 -5.15 18.05 29.77
CA LYS A 315 -5.59 18.85 28.62
C LYS A 315 -4.90 18.50 27.29
N LYS A 316 -4.00 17.53 27.25
CA LYS A 316 -3.32 17.12 26.01
C LYS A 316 -3.91 15.82 25.48
N LEU A 317 -4.13 15.75 24.17
CA LEU A 317 -4.45 14.50 23.48
C LEU A 317 -3.29 13.51 23.69
N PHE A 318 -3.62 12.29 24.06
CA PHE A 318 -2.68 11.21 24.34
C PHE A 318 -2.86 10.04 23.37
N ASP A 319 -4.11 9.75 22.99
CA ASP A 319 -4.48 8.69 22.06
C ASP A 319 -5.76 9.13 21.32
N ALA A 320 -5.91 8.73 20.05
CA ALA A 320 -7.08 9.03 19.22
C ALA A 320 -7.33 7.86 18.29
N PHE A 321 -8.60 7.45 18.16
CA PHE A 321 -8.93 6.17 17.58
C PHE A 321 -10.29 6.10 16.89
N ARG A 322 -10.44 5.05 16.08
CA ARG A 322 -11.66 4.66 15.35
C ARG A 322 -11.86 3.15 15.52
N TYR A 323 -13.12 2.73 15.60
CA TYR A 323 -13.55 1.35 15.36
C TYR A 323 -14.73 1.40 14.38
N LYS A 324 -14.80 0.43 13.45
CA LYS A 324 -16.06 0.07 12.78
C LYS A 324 -16.65 -1.15 13.51
N PHE A 325 -17.96 -1.23 13.62
CA PHE A 325 -18.66 -2.42 14.08
C PHE A 325 -19.73 -2.80 13.07
N ASP A 326 -19.59 -4.00 12.50
CA ASP A 326 -20.55 -4.53 11.53
C ASP A 326 -21.23 -5.72 12.17
N ILE A 327 -22.52 -5.56 12.42
CA ILE A 327 -23.30 -6.49 13.24
C ILE A 327 -24.30 -7.20 12.32
N PRO A 328 -23.94 -8.38 11.77
CA PRO A 328 -24.82 -9.12 10.88
C PRO A 328 -26.05 -9.63 11.64
N LEU A 329 -27.22 -9.44 11.03
CA LEU A 329 -28.46 -10.08 11.45
C LEU A 329 -28.46 -11.52 10.94
N ALA A 330 -28.21 -12.46 11.84
CA ALA A 330 -28.10 -13.88 11.53
C ALA A 330 -29.34 -14.39 10.78
N THR A 331 -29.16 -14.77 9.52
CA THR A 331 -30.16 -15.53 8.75
C THR A 331 -30.40 -16.87 9.44
N ALA A 332 -31.67 -17.24 9.64
CA ALA A 332 -31.99 -18.53 10.27
C ALA A 332 -31.41 -19.71 9.48
N ASP A 333 -30.67 -20.58 10.16
CA ASP A 333 -30.01 -21.74 9.53
C ASP A 333 -31.01 -22.60 8.74
N PRO A 334 -30.65 -23.08 7.53
CA PRO A 334 -31.39 -24.14 6.87
C PRO A 334 -31.29 -25.41 7.73
N ALA A 335 -32.38 -25.75 8.42
CA ALA A 335 -32.41 -26.88 9.36
C ALA A 335 -31.88 -28.17 8.70
N PRO A 336 -31.02 -28.95 9.40
CA PRO A 336 -30.39 -30.13 8.81
C PRO A 336 -31.45 -31.14 8.35
N PRO A 337 -31.25 -31.80 7.19
CA PRO A 337 -32.23 -32.71 6.63
C PRO A 337 -32.51 -33.87 7.61
N PRO A 338 -33.78 -34.20 7.88
CA PRO A 338 -34.14 -35.19 8.89
C PRO A 338 -33.67 -36.59 8.47
N ALA A 339 -32.89 -37.23 9.35
CA ALA A 339 -32.45 -38.60 9.13
C ALA A 339 -33.64 -39.58 9.28
N ASN A 340 -33.99 -40.23 8.17
CA ASN A 340 -34.81 -41.45 8.09
C ASN A 340 -36.25 -41.38 8.67
N SER A 341 -37.23 -40.94 7.87
CA SER A 341 -38.63 -41.35 8.06
C SER A 341 -39.44 -41.37 6.76
N GLU A 342 -40.01 -42.53 6.41
CA GLU A 342 -40.94 -42.68 5.28
C GLU A 342 -42.38 -42.31 5.68
N SER A 343 -42.80 -41.05 5.52
CA SER A 343 -44.23 -40.67 5.35
C SER A 343 -44.41 -39.19 4.98
N PRO A 344 -45.33 -38.85 4.05
CA PRO A 344 -45.66 -37.47 3.72
C PRO A 344 -46.74 -36.91 4.66
N ALA A 345 -46.39 -35.89 5.46
CA ALA A 345 -47.35 -35.12 6.25
C ALA A 345 -47.04 -33.62 6.20
N THR A 346 -48.10 -32.81 6.08
CA THR A 346 -48.05 -31.36 5.87
C THR A 346 -47.42 -30.58 7.03
N ALA A 347 -46.45 -29.72 6.73
CA ALA A 347 -46.01 -28.63 7.61
C ALA A 347 -45.91 -27.33 6.81
N ALA A 348 -46.89 -26.43 6.99
CA ALA A 348 -46.87 -25.09 6.41
C ALA A 348 -46.36 -24.08 7.46
N GLY A 349 -45.06 -23.82 7.45
CA GLY A 349 -44.41 -22.79 8.27
C GLY A 349 -43.23 -22.21 7.49
N GLY A 350 -43.31 -20.91 7.16
CA GLY A 350 -42.16 -20.20 6.58
C GLY A 350 -41.06 -19.99 7.63
N PRO A 351 -39.81 -19.73 7.21
CA PRO A 351 -38.74 -19.41 8.14
C PRO A 351 -39.12 -18.18 8.97
N ALA A 352 -38.86 -18.25 10.29
CA ALA A 352 -39.09 -17.12 11.17
C ALA A 352 -38.12 -15.98 10.82
N ALA A 353 -38.61 -14.74 10.81
CA ALA A 353 -37.76 -13.57 10.63
C ALA A 353 -36.72 -13.48 11.77
N PRO A 354 -35.47 -13.06 11.49
CA PRO A 354 -34.41 -13.06 12.49
C PRO A 354 -34.72 -12.12 13.66
N ALA A 355 -34.50 -12.60 14.88
CA ALA A 355 -34.81 -11.87 16.10
C ALA A 355 -33.76 -10.78 16.37
N ILE A 356 -34.05 -9.54 15.97
CA ILE A 356 -33.21 -8.38 16.28
C ILE A 356 -33.12 -8.19 17.80
N PRO A 357 -31.91 -8.15 18.41
CA PRO A 357 -31.77 -7.94 19.85
C PRO A 357 -32.17 -6.51 20.24
N ALA A 358 -32.70 -6.32 21.45
CA ALA A 358 -33.15 -5.01 21.92
C ALA A 358 -32.01 -3.99 22.12
N THR A 359 -30.80 -4.48 22.39
CA THR A 359 -29.56 -3.69 22.39
C THR A 359 -28.43 -4.45 21.72
N ILE A 360 -27.47 -3.71 21.18
CA ILE A 360 -26.24 -4.22 20.55
C ILE A 360 -25.04 -3.77 21.40
N PRO A 361 -24.21 -4.68 21.95
CA PRO A 361 -23.03 -4.34 22.70
C PRO A 361 -21.81 -4.13 21.78
N LEU A 362 -21.35 -2.88 21.65
CA LEU A 362 -20.14 -2.53 20.91
C LEU A 362 -18.96 -2.40 21.89
N VAL A 363 -17.98 -3.29 21.78
CA VAL A 363 -16.87 -3.41 22.75
C VAL A 363 -15.58 -2.85 22.16
N PHE A 364 -14.85 -2.04 22.93
CA PHE A 364 -13.55 -1.50 22.56
C PHE A 364 -12.55 -1.60 23.72
N GLU A 365 -11.26 -1.77 23.43
CA GLU A 365 -10.20 -1.82 24.44
C GLU A 365 -9.17 -0.71 24.29
N ARG A 366 -8.61 -0.20 25.39
CA ARG A 366 -7.47 0.72 25.40
C ARG A 366 -6.45 0.33 26.45
N PHE A 367 -5.17 0.33 26.06
CA PHE A 367 -4.05 -0.08 26.90
C PHE A 367 -3.44 1.15 27.57
N LEU A 368 -3.91 1.47 28.79
CA LEU A 368 -3.60 2.72 29.50
C LEU A 368 -2.73 2.44 30.75
N ARG A 369 -1.79 3.33 31.07
CA ARG A 369 -1.07 3.26 32.36
C ARG A 369 -2.03 3.65 33.49
N PRO A 370 -1.88 3.14 34.72
CA PRO A 370 -2.67 3.60 35.86
C PRO A 370 -2.57 5.12 36.04
N GLY A 371 -3.71 5.80 36.23
CA GLY A 371 -3.80 7.26 36.21
C GLY A 371 -5.17 7.79 35.79
N LYS A 372 -5.32 9.12 35.72
CA LYS A 372 -6.57 9.79 35.34
C LYS A 372 -6.50 10.29 33.89
N TYR A 373 -7.57 10.02 33.15
CA TYR A 373 -7.74 10.38 31.74
C TYR A 373 -9.12 11.02 31.54
N THR A 374 -9.28 11.84 30.51
CA THR A 374 -10.60 12.20 29.98
C THR A 374 -10.82 11.41 28.69
N LEU A 375 -11.88 10.63 28.63
CA LEU A 375 -12.30 9.89 27.45
C LEU A 375 -13.45 10.64 26.79
N ILE A 376 -13.32 10.92 25.50
CA ILE A 376 -14.36 11.47 24.64
C ILE A 376 -14.67 10.41 23.58
N LEU A 377 -15.96 10.13 23.34
CA LEU A 377 -16.43 9.18 22.35
C LEU A 377 -17.49 9.84 21.46
N LYS A 378 -17.42 9.58 20.15
CA LYS A 378 -18.51 9.79 19.18
C LYS A 378 -18.84 8.47 18.52
N LEU A 379 -20.07 8.00 18.69
CA LEU A 379 -20.63 6.86 17.97
C LEU A 379 -21.60 7.37 16.89
N GLU A 380 -21.51 6.78 15.71
CA GLU A 380 -22.29 7.13 14.52
C GLU A 380 -22.91 5.84 13.96
N ASP A 381 -24.22 5.85 13.75
CA ASP A 381 -24.97 4.86 12.97
C ASP A 381 -24.83 5.21 11.48
N LEU A 382 -24.14 4.36 10.73
CA LEU A 382 -23.78 4.62 9.33
C LEU A 382 -24.96 4.35 8.37
N ASN A 383 -26.02 3.70 8.85
CA ASN A 383 -27.21 3.37 8.07
C ASN A 383 -28.32 4.42 8.25
N GLY A 384 -28.56 4.85 9.49
CA GLY A 384 -29.60 5.82 9.85
C GLY A 384 -29.11 7.25 10.11
N GLY A 385 -27.80 7.50 10.19
CA GLY A 385 -27.22 8.82 10.41
C GLY A 385 -27.41 9.38 11.83
N GLY A 386 -27.66 8.51 12.81
CA GLY A 386 -27.81 8.88 14.23
C GLY A 386 -26.48 8.98 14.96
N PHE A 387 -26.32 9.98 15.82
CA PHE A 387 -25.07 10.24 16.56
C PHE A 387 -25.25 10.19 18.08
N PHE A 388 -24.32 9.56 18.77
CA PHE A 388 -24.18 9.58 20.23
C PHE A 388 -22.82 10.17 20.59
N ARG A 389 -22.76 11.04 21.61
CA ARG A 389 -21.49 11.56 22.13
C ARG A 389 -21.42 11.47 23.65
N LYS A 390 -20.26 11.07 24.18
CA LYS A 390 -19.98 11.04 25.61
C LYS A 390 -18.63 11.69 25.90
N LEU A 391 -18.56 12.45 26.99
CA LEU A 391 -17.31 12.82 27.65
C LEU A 391 -17.38 12.32 29.09
N ILE A 392 -16.31 11.66 29.56
CA ILE A 392 -16.23 11.05 30.89
C ILE A 392 -14.80 11.10 31.43
N GLU A 393 -14.63 11.37 32.71
CA GLU A 393 -13.34 11.18 33.39
C GLU A 393 -13.19 9.71 33.81
N VAL A 394 -12.04 9.11 33.50
CA VAL A 394 -11.74 7.71 33.76
C VAL A 394 -10.49 7.61 34.62
N GLU A 395 -10.64 7.09 35.83
CA GLU A 395 -9.53 6.73 36.71
C GLU A 395 -9.17 5.27 36.46
N VAL A 396 -8.07 5.05 35.74
CA VAL A 396 -7.55 3.73 35.39
C VAL A 396 -6.79 3.16 36.60
N PRO A 397 -7.27 2.08 37.23
CA PRO A 397 -6.60 1.48 38.38
C PRO A 397 -5.32 0.73 37.97
N ALA A 398 -4.45 0.45 38.94
CA ALA A 398 -3.41 -0.56 38.78
C ALA A 398 -4.03 -1.94 38.95
N VAL A 399 -4.18 -2.70 37.85
CA VAL A 399 -4.76 -4.05 37.88
C VAL A 399 -3.66 -5.08 38.07
N GLU A 400 -3.81 -5.91 39.10
CA GLU A 400 -2.96 -7.08 39.34
C GLU A 400 -3.65 -8.33 38.78
N GLY A 401 -3.15 -8.79 37.63
CA GLY A 401 -3.67 -9.95 36.89
C GLY A 401 -3.54 -9.73 35.38
N PRO A 402 -3.16 -10.73 34.58
CA PRO A 402 -3.25 -10.64 33.14
C PRO A 402 -4.73 -10.53 32.71
N VAL A 403 -5.01 -9.88 31.59
CA VAL A 403 -6.27 -10.19 30.88
C VAL A 403 -6.23 -11.66 30.47
N PRO A 404 -7.34 -12.41 30.54
CA PRO A 404 -7.49 -13.68 29.83
C PRO A 404 -7.45 -13.42 28.31
N GLN A 405 -6.23 -13.24 27.78
CA GLN A 405 -6.04 -13.13 26.35
C GLN A 405 -6.20 -14.53 25.76
N GLU A 406 -7.07 -14.66 24.75
CA GLU A 406 -6.76 -15.54 23.63
C GLU A 406 -5.53 -14.93 22.94
N VAL A 407 -4.37 -15.37 23.42
CA VAL A 407 -3.10 -15.14 22.74
C VAL A 407 -3.07 -16.09 21.54
N ASP A 408 -2.53 -15.66 20.40
CA ASP A 408 -2.20 -16.63 19.36
C ASP A 408 -1.24 -17.70 19.93
N ALA A 409 -1.39 -18.95 19.48
CA ALA A 409 -0.72 -20.08 20.11
C ALA A 409 0.82 -19.96 20.08
N PHE A 410 1.37 -19.29 19.08
CA PHE A 410 2.79 -19.07 18.88
C PHE A 410 3.34 -18.05 19.90
N SER A 411 2.74 -16.87 20.00
CA SER A 411 3.09 -15.86 21.02
C SER A 411 2.87 -16.39 22.45
N ALA A 412 1.83 -17.20 22.67
CA ALA A 412 1.60 -17.87 23.94
C ALA A 412 2.75 -18.82 24.29
N GLY A 413 3.18 -19.66 23.34
CA GLY A 413 4.32 -20.53 23.45
C GLY A 413 5.60 -19.77 23.80
N ILE A 414 5.93 -18.72 23.05
CA ILE A 414 7.13 -17.89 23.27
C ILE A 414 7.17 -17.34 24.70
N PHE A 415 6.07 -16.78 25.21
CA PHE A 415 6.06 -16.22 26.56
C PHE A 415 5.97 -17.31 27.66
N ALA A 416 5.29 -18.43 27.42
CA ALA A 416 5.26 -19.55 28.38
C ALA A 416 6.64 -20.17 28.55
N GLU A 417 7.33 -20.43 27.43
CA GLU A 417 8.68 -21.02 27.37
C GLU A 417 9.73 -20.09 27.98
N ALA A 418 9.68 -18.79 27.67
CA ALA A 418 10.58 -17.81 28.28
C ALA A 418 10.35 -17.66 29.80
N ASN A 419 9.10 -17.71 30.28
CA ASN A 419 8.81 -17.67 31.71
C ASN A 419 9.19 -18.99 32.42
N ALA A 420 9.12 -20.13 31.73
CA ALA A 420 9.61 -21.42 32.24
C ALA A 420 11.14 -21.38 32.44
N ALA A 421 11.90 -20.93 31.44
CA ALA A 421 13.36 -20.76 31.53
C ALA A 421 13.79 -19.74 32.61
N LEU A 422 13.02 -18.67 32.80
CA LEU A 422 13.23 -17.72 33.91
C LEU A 422 13.02 -18.36 35.29
N SER A 423 12.26 -19.45 35.40
CA SER A 423 12.04 -20.18 36.66
C SER A 423 13.13 -21.21 36.98
N THR A 424 13.88 -21.68 35.97
CA THR A 424 14.95 -22.69 36.12
C THR A 424 16.36 -22.09 36.23
N LEU A 425 16.52 -20.78 35.99
CA LEU A 425 17.81 -20.06 35.85
C LEU A 425 18.66 -20.49 34.64
N ASP A 426 18.06 -21.18 33.66
CA ASP A 426 18.77 -21.57 32.44
C ASP A 426 19.21 -20.35 31.62
N ASN A 427 20.37 -20.47 30.99
CA ASN A 427 20.79 -19.51 29.97
C ASN A 427 19.94 -19.74 28.72
N THR A 428 19.28 -18.70 28.23
CA THR A 428 18.60 -18.72 26.93
C THR A 428 18.93 -17.47 26.15
N ILE A 429 18.76 -17.55 24.84
CA ILE A 429 18.67 -16.41 23.94
C ILE A 429 17.41 -16.60 23.09
N ARG A 430 16.74 -15.51 22.72
CA ARG A 430 15.68 -15.52 21.71
C ARG A 430 15.71 -14.25 20.88
N ILE A 431 15.68 -14.39 19.56
CA ILE A 431 15.64 -13.30 18.61
C ILE A 431 14.22 -12.71 18.64
N VAL A 432 14.12 -11.38 18.65
CA VAL A 432 12.85 -10.68 18.52
C VAL A 432 12.59 -10.45 17.03
N PRO A 433 11.52 -10.99 16.44
CA PRO A 433 11.18 -10.70 15.05
C PRO A 433 10.95 -9.19 14.83
N PRO A 434 11.43 -8.63 13.70
CA PRO A 434 11.16 -7.25 13.33
C PRO A 434 9.67 -7.03 13.00
N ARG A 435 9.22 -5.78 12.98
CA ARG A 435 7.81 -5.44 12.73
C ARG A 435 7.49 -5.46 11.23
N GLY A 436 6.33 -6.02 10.89
CA GLY A 436 5.84 -6.15 9.52
C GLY A 436 6.20 -7.50 8.89
N GLU A 437 5.33 -8.01 8.03
CA GLU A 437 5.49 -9.35 7.43
C GLU A 437 6.62 -9.42 6.39
N LEU A 438 7.06 -8.28 5.82
CA LEU A 438 8.16 -8.23 4.85
C LEU A 438 9.27 -7.23 5.22
N GLN A 439 10.48 -7.77 5.16
CA GLN A 439 11.73 -7.18 5.62
C GLN A 439 12.72 -7.08 4.45
N ALA A 440 13.14 -5.85 4.13
CA ALA A 440 14.10 -5.53 3.08
C ALA A 440 14.94 -4.31 3.50
N GLY A 441 16.08 -4.10 2.85
CA GLY A 441 17.06 -3.08 3.24
C GLY A 441 17.65 -3.34 4.63
N LEU A 442 18.02 -2.27 5.32
CA LEU A 442 18.66 -2.32 6.64
C LEU A 442 17.63 -2.56 7.76
N VAL A 443 17.57 -3.79 8.26
CA VAL A 443 16.62 -4.24 9.29
C VAL A 443 17.34 -4.57 10.59
N ARG A 444 16.78 -4.11 11.71
CA ARG A 444 17.30 -4.37 13.05
C ARG A 444 16.64 -5.58 13.70
N PHE A 445 17.46 -6.44 14.28
CA PHE A 445 17.07 -7.59 15.10
C PHE A 445 17.63 -7.39 16.51
N ASP A 446 16.74 -7.34 17.50
CA ASP A 446 17.12 -7.37 18.92
C ASP A 446 17.03 -8.82 19.45
N SER A 447 17.65 -9.11 20.59
CA SER A 447 17.59 -10.43 21.23
C SER A 447 17.42 -10.32 22.74
N LEU A 448 16.52 -11.13 23.28
CA LEU A 448 16.30 -11.31 24.71
C LEU A 448 17.21 -12.43 25.21
N THR A 449 17.69 -12.34 26.45
CA THR A 449 18.54 -13.37 27.07
C THR A 449 18.18 -13.60 28.53
N THR A 450 18.18 -14.86 28.97
CA THR A 450 18.04 -15.26 30.39
C THR A 450 19.33 -15.89 30.90
N GLY A 451 19.41 -16.11 32.22
CA GLY A 451 20.61 -16.62 32.88
C GLY A 451 21.66 -15.53 33.13
N THR A 452 22.81 -15.93 33.68
CA THR A 452 23.92 -15.02 34.06
C THR A 452 25.27 -15.43 33.49
N ALA A 453 25.35 -16.56 32.78
CA ALA A 453 26.59 -17.12 32.24
C ALA A 453 26.74 -16.94 30.72
N ILE A 454 26.13 -15.90 30.15
CA ILE A 454 26.33 -15.48 28.74
C ILE A 454 27.39 -14.38 28.71
N SER A 455 28.61 -14.73 28.29
CA SER A 455 29.72 -13.79 28.08
C SER A 455 29.65 -13.09 26.72
N GLU A 456 29.03 -13.75 25.74
CA GLU A 456 29.11 -13.35 24.33
C GLU A 456 27.94 -13.90 23.51
N VAL A 457 27.59 -13.20 22.42
CA VAL A 457 26.63 -13.65 21.39
C VAL A 457 27.21 -13.45 19.99
N LEU A 458 27.12 -14.50 19.17
CA LEU A 458 27.41 -14.49 17.73
C LEU A 458 26.11 -14.47 16.93
N PHE A 459 25.98 -13.51 16.01
CA PHE A 459 24.95 -13.47 14.99
C PHE A 459 25.49 -14.01 13.65
N THR A 460 24.78 -14.96 13.05
CA THR A 460 25.06 -15.51 11.71
C THR A 460 23.84 -15.38 10.81
N LEU A 461 24.03 -14.88 9.59
CA LEU A 461 23.00 -14.80 8.54
C LEU A 461 23.37 -15.77 7.41
N ASP A 462 22.45 -16.65 7.03
CA ASP A 462 22.65 -17.73 6.05
C ASP A 462 23.92 -18.56 6.37
N GLY A 463 24.14 -18.85 7.67
CA GLY A 463 25.31 -19.55 8.20
C GLY A 463 26.62 -18.74 8.21
N ARG A 464 26.64 -17.49 7.73
CA ARG A 464 27.83 -16.62 7.73
C ARG A 464 27.85 -15.72 8.96
N SER A 465 28.95 -15.72 9.71
CA SER A 465 29.15 -14.81 10.85
C SER A 465 29.11 -13.35 10.42
N ILE A 466 28.20 -12.57 11.00
CA ILE A 466 28.05 -11.13 10.72
C ILE A 466 28.61 -10.28 11.86
N LEU A 467 28.17 -10.53 13.09
CA LEU A 467 28.51 -9.70 14.25
C LEU A 467 28.68 -10.55 15.51
N ARG A 468 29.68 -10.21 16.33
CA ARG A 468 29.97 -10.87 17.61
C ARG A 468 30.01 -9.81 18.71
N LYS A 469 29.19 -9.95 19.76
CA LYS A 469 29.00 -8.95 20.83
C LYS A 469 29.24 -9.59 22.20
N ASN A 470 30.16 -9.01 22.98
CA ASN A 470 30.51 -9.48 24.33
C ASN A 470 29.82 -8.69 25.46
N ARG A 471 28.80 -7.89 25.13
CA ARG A 471 27.99 -7.09 26.08
C ARG A 471 26.56 -6.89 25.55
N PRO A 472 25.54 -6.91 26.43
CA PRO A 472 24.18 -6.54 26.07
C PRO A 472 24.04 -5.01 25.85
N PRO A 473 23.00 -4.53 25.14
CA PRO A 473 21.94 -5.32 24.49
C PRO A 473 22.48 -6.09 23.28
N TYR A 474 22.12 -7.37 23.18
CA TYR A 474 22.46 -8.22 22.06
C TYR A 474 21.48 -7.92 20.92
N SER A 475 22.02 -7.40 19.82
CA SER A 475 21.25 -6.89 18.68
C SER A 475 22.16 -6.67 17.49
N VAL A 476 21.63 -6.82 16.29
CA VAL A 476 22.35 -6.67 15.02
C VAL A 476 21.47 -5.91 14.01
N GLU A 477 22.10 -5.04 13.23
CA GLU A 477 21.49 -4.39 12.07
C GLU A 477 22.04 -5.08 10.82
N LEU A 478 21.14 -5.55 9.95
CA LEU A 478 21.44 -6.40 8.80
C LEU A 478 20.83 -5.79 7.55
N ASP A 479 21.66 -5.53 6.54
CA ASP A 479 21.15 -5.28 5.20
C ASP A 479 20.72 -6.62 4.57
N LEU A 480 19.41 -6.77 4.36
CA LEU A 480 18.81 -7.95 3.73
C LEU A 480 18.86 -7.85 2.19
N GLY A 481 19.12 -6.65 1.66
CA GLY A 481 19.05 -6.27 0.24
C GLY A 481 17.72 -5.58 -0.11
N GLU A 482 17.72 -4.85 -1.24
CA GLU A 482 16.59 -4.09 -1.82
C GLU A 482 15.32 -4.92 -2.04
N VAL A 483 15.42 -6.25 -2.10
CA VAL A 483 14.33 -7.18 -2.41
C VAL A 483 14.12 -8.17 -1.27
N PRO A 484 12.89 -8.38 -0.75
CA PRO A 484 12.60 -9.39 0.25
C PRO A 484 12.99 -10.80 -0.23
N ARG A 485 13.80 -11.49 0.57
CA ARG A 485 14.23 -12.87 0.35
C ARG A 485 14.20 -13.62 1.67
N THR A 486 13.89 -14.90 1.64
CA THR A 486 14.02 -15.78 2.81
C THR A 486 15.48 -15.84 3.23
N ARG A 487 15.75 -15.59 4.52
CA ARG A 487 17.09 -15.60 5.14
C ARG A 487 17.04 -16.30 6.48
N THR A 488 18.07 -17.06 6.83
CA THR A 488 18.15 -17.69 8.16
C THR A 488 19.05 -16.85 9.07
N LEU A 489 18.48 -16.24 10.10
CA LEU A 489 19.22 -15.53 11.14
C LEU A 489 19.29 -16.38 12.41
N ARG A 490 20.49 -16.71 12.84
CA ARG A 490 20.79 -17.42 14.09
C ARG A 490 21.57 -16.53 15.05
N ALA A 491 21.26 -16.62 16.34
CA ALA A 491 21.98 -16.00 17.43
C ALA A 491 22.43 -17.07 18.42
N SER A 492 23.74 -17.35 18.48
CA SER A 492 24.34 -18.32 19.40
C SER A 492 25.01 -17.60 20.58
N ALA A 493 24.68 -18.00 21.81
CA ALA A 493 25.20 -17.43 23.05
C ALA A 493 26.26 -18.34 23.69
N PHE A 494 27.35 -17.76 24.19
CA PHE A 494 28.52 -18.47 24.71
C PHE A 494 28.85 -18.08 26.15
N ASP A 495 29.41 -19.02 26.92
CA ASP A 495 29.94 -18.78 28.27
C ASP A 495 31.35 -18.18 28.28
N ASP A 496 31.93 -17.98 29.46
CA ASP A 496 33.28 -17.42 29.63
C ASP A 496 34.41 -18.40 29.22
N GLN A 497 34.07 -19.66 28.95
CA GLN A 497 34.97 -20.69 28.42
C GLN A 497 34.85 -20.83 26.89
N GLY A 498 33.96 -20.05 26.26
CA GLY A 498 33.74 -20.06 24.82
C GLY A 498 32.89 -21.25 24.32
N LYS A 499 32.15 -21.92 25.21
CA LYS A 499 31.21 -22.99 24.87
C LYS A 499 29.82 -22.39 24.60
N GLU A 500 29.16 -22.86 23.54
CA GLU A 500 27.76 -22.49 23.24
C GLU A 500 26.84 -23.02 24.36
N VAL A 501 26.10 -22.12 25.01
CA VAL A 501 25.19 -22.43 26.13
C VAL A 501 23.71 -22.29 25.77
N ALA A 502 23.40 -21.50 24.74
CA ALA A 502 22.07 -21.38 24.16
C ALA A 502 22.17 -20.89 22.71
N TRP A 503 21.13 -21.11 21.91
CA TRP A 503 20.98 -20.49 20.60
C TRP A 503 19.50 -20.34 20.25
N ASP A 504 19.21 -19.46 19.31
CA ASP A 504 17.89 -19.33 18.66
C ASP A 504 18.08 -19.00 17.17
N GLU A 505 17.10 -19.35 16.35
CA GLU A 505 17.19 -19.27 14.89
C GLU A 505 15.81 -18.99 14.27
N ILE A 506 15.72 -17.92 13.48
CA ILE A 506 14.48 -17.51 12.79
C ILE A 506 14.70 -17.43 11.27
N GLN A 507 13.66 -17.72 10.50
CA GLN A 507 13.64 -17.45 9.06
C GLN A 507 12.96 -16.10 8.78
N VAL A 508 13.77 -15.10 8.46
CA VAL A 508 13.30 -13.77 8.04
C VAL A 508 12.74 -13.90 6.63
N ASN A 509 11.53 -13.37 6.39
CA ASN A 509 10.77 -13.60 5.15
C ASN A 509 10.66 -15.10 4.81
N ALA A 510 10.39 -15.97 5.79
CA ALA A 510 9.70 -17.21 5.47
C ALA A 510 8.27 -16.89 5.03
N SER A 511 7.74 -17.64 4.07
CA SER A 511 6.29 -17.62 3.84
C SER A 511 5.65 -18.54 4.87
N SER A 512 5.24 -17.96 6.00
CA SER A 512 4.45 -18.60 7.08
C SER A 512 3.15 -19.23 6.57
N HIS A 513 2.72 -18.85 5.36
CA HIS A 513 1.53 -19.32 4.67
C HIS A 513 1.76 -20.54 3.75
N ARG A 514 2.93 -21.18 3.78
CA ARG A 514 3.20 -22.38 2.97
C ARG A 514 2.45 -23.61 3.48
N PHE A 515 1.30 -23.87 2.86
CA PHE A 515 0.76 -25.23 2.80
C PHE A 515 1.23 -25.89 1.50
N ARG A 516 1.94 -27.02 1.62
CA ARG A 516 2.46 -27.79 0.48
C ARG A 516 2.43 -29.28 0.80
N VAL A 517 2.10 -30.08 -0.21
CA VAL A 517 2.48 -31.50 -0.25
C VAL A 517 3.54 -31.72 -1.33
N ARG A 518 4.39 -32.72 -1.11
CA ARG A 518 5.44 -33.18 -2.02
C ARG A 518 5.46 -34.70 -2.05
N LEU A 519 5.44 -35.29 -3.25
CA LEU A 519 5.72 -36.72 -3.42
C LEU A 519 7.23 -36.97 -3.31
N ILE A 520 7.60 -37.86 -2.38
CA ILE A 520 8.97 -38.37 -2.15
C ILE A 520 9.14 -39.72 -2.87
N GLU A 521 8.09 -40.54 -2.87
CA GLU A 521 7.92 -41.70 -3.73
C GLU A 521 6.51 -41.64 -4.37
N PRO A 522 6.33 -42.02 -5.64
CA PRO A 522 7.36 -42.42 -6.59
C PRO A 522 8.34 -41.28 -6.90
N ARG A 523 9.59 -41.65 -7.18
CA ARG A 523 10.60 -40.73 -7.70
C ARG A 523 10.34 -40.52 -9.20
N ARG A 524 10.56 -39.29 -9.67
CA ARG A 524 10.57 -38.95 -11.09
C ARG A 524 11.59 -39.82 -11.83
N GLY A 525 11.28 -40.19 -13.07
CA GLY A 525 12.10 -41.11 -13.88
C GLY A 525 12.27 -42.56 -13.37
N ALA A 526 11.75 -42.93 -12.19
CA ALA A 526 11.91 -44.29 -11.65
C ALA A 526 10.88 -45.29 -12.22
N GLN A 527 11.34 -46.52 -12.49
CA GLN A 527 10.55 -47.60 -13.08
C GLN A 527 10.06 -48.59 -11.98
N TYR A 528 8.77 -48.92 -12.00
CA TYR A 528 8.09 -49.73 -10.98
C TYR A 528 7.23 -50.82 -11.64
N GLU A 529 7.46 -52.12 -11.34
CA GLU A 529 6.78 -53.22 -12.06
C GLU A 529 5.27 -53.37 -11.75
N LYS A 530 4.93 -53.64 -10.49
CA LYS A 530 3.60 -54.17 -10.07
C LYS A 530 2.95 -53.36 -8.97
N SER A 531 3.78 -52.69 -8.18
CA SER A 531 3.36 -51.77 -7.13
C SER A 531 4.51 -50.83 -6.80
N LEU A 532 4.15 -49.68 -6.24
CA LEU A 532 5.05 -48.70 -5.64
C LEU A 532 4.61 -48.44 -4.19
N ARG A 533 5.46 -47.80 -3.40
CA ARG A 533 5.12 -47.29 -2.06
C ARG A 533 5.11 -45.78 -2.15
N ALA A 534 3.95 -45.18 -2.39
CA ALA A 534 3.81 -43.73 -2.48
C ALA A 534 4.02 -43.10 -1.10
N GLU A 535 4.88 -42.09 -1.00
CA GLU A 535 5.29 -41.43 0.24
C GLU A 535 5.26 -39.92 0.04
N ALA A 536 4.67 -39.18 0.97
CA ALA A 536 4.53 -37.73 0.87
C ALA A 536 5.07 -36.98 2.09
N GLU A 537 5.74 -35.86 1.82
CA GLU A 537 6.20 -34.85 2.78
C GLU A 537 5.25 -33.65 2.72
N ILE A 538 4.82 -33.12 3.87
CA ILE A 538 3.84 -32.03 3.96
C ILE A 538 4.47 -30.87 4.75
N GLU A 539 4.55 -29.67 4.15
CA GLU A 539 4.78 -28.42 4.87
C GLU A 539 3.40 -27.85 5.27
N VAL A 540 3.18 -27.55 6.56
CA VAL A 540 1.94 -26.94 7.08
C VAL A 540 2.26 -25.54 7.62
N PRO A 541 1.40 -24.52 7.39
CA PRO A 541 1.51 -23.20 8.03
C PRO A 541 1.56 -23.27 9.56
N GLU A 542 2.22 -22.32 10.22
CA GLU A 542 2.37 -22.29 11.69
C GLU A 542 1.03 -22.20 12.45
N ASP A 543 0.00 -21.62 11.84
CA ASP A 543 -1.37 -21.55 12.36
C ASP A 543 -2.35 -22.53 11.67
N GLY A 544 -1.80 -23.47 10.89
CA GLY A 544 -2.54 -24.47 10.13
C GLY A 544 -2.63 -25.82 10.84
N ALA A 545 -3.83 -26.42 10.86
CA ALA A 545 -4.02 -27.82 11.23
C ALA A 545 -4.29 -28.67 9.99
N LEU A 546 -3.49 -29.72 9.77
CA LEU A 546 -3.74 -30.74 8.75
C LEU A 546 -4.89 -31.65 9.19
N ASP A 547 -5.87 -31.85 8.32
CA ASP A 547 -6.99 -32.79 8.52
C ASP A 547 -6.62 -34.18 7.97
N ARG A 548 -6.25 -34.25 6.69
CA ARG A 548 -5.95 -35.53 6.01
C ARG A 548 -5.14 -35.37 4.73
N VAL A 549 -4.52 -36.46 4.28
CA VAL A 549 -3.81 -36.60 3.01
C VAL A 549 -4.44 -37.72 2.19
N GLU A 550 -4.85 -37.42 0.96
CA GLU A 550 -5.49 -38.33 0.02
C GLU A 550 -4.52 -38.71 -1.10
N PHE A 551 -4.29 -40.01 -1.31
CA PHE A 551 -3.48 -40.55 -2.41
C PHE A 551 -4.39 -41.10 -3.50
N PHE A 552 -4.12 -40.71 -4.75
CA PHE A 552 -4.82 -41.15 -5.95
C PHE A 552 -3.85 -41.85 -6.91
N LEU A 553 -4.37 -42.83 -7.65
CA LEU A 553 -3.75 -43.40 -8.85
C LEU A 553 -4.62 -42.97 -10.05
N ASN A 554 -4.05 -42.16 -10.93
CA ASN A 554 -4.79 -41.34 -11.87
C ASN A 554 -5.87 -40.53 -11.09
N GLU A 555 -7.14 -40.58 -11.50
CA GLU A 555 -8.26 -40.00 -10.73
C GLU A 555 -8.96 -40.96 -9.75
N THR A 556 -8.39 -42.15 -9.51
CA THR A 556 -8.97 -43.12 -8.55
C THR A 556 -8.35 -42.91 -7.17
N LEU A 557 -9.16 -42.54 -6.17
CA LEU A 557 -8.72 -42.48 -4.77
C LEU A 557 -8.29 -43.87 -4.29
N VAL A 558 -7.05 -43.97 -3.79
CA VAL A 558 -6.44 -45.21 -3.29
C VAL A 558 -6.46 -45.25 -1.76
N ALA A 559 -6.19 -44.12 -1.09
CA ALA A 559 -6.19 -44.04 0.37
C ALA A 559 -6.42 -42.62 0.88
N THR A 560 -6.90 -42.52 2.13
CA THR A 560 -6.99 -41.28 2.92
C THR A 560 -6.31 -41.53 4.26
N LEU A 561 -5.33 -40.72 4.60
CA LEU A 561 -4.46 -40.85 5.77
C LEU A 561 -4.57 -39.62 6.67
N TYR A 562 -4.75 -39.81 7.98
CA TYR A 562 -5.03 -38.73 8.95
C TYR A 562 -3.86 -38.44 9.89
N GLN A 563 -2.73 -39.12 9.73
CA GLN A 563 -1.54 -39.00 10.59
C GLN A 563 -0.29 -39.48 9.85
N GLU A 564 0.89 -39.04 10.32
CA GLU A 564 2.18 -39.51 9.81
C GLU A 564 2.49 -40.97 10.19
N PRO A 565 3.36 -41.66 9.41
CA PRO A 565 3.92 -41.23 8.14
C PRO A 565 2.91 -41.36 6.99
N PHE A 566 2.86 -40.37 6.10
CA PHE A 566 1.96 -40.36 4.95
C PHE A 566 2.47 -41.28 3.84
N THR A 567 2.26 -42.59 4.02
CA THR A 567 2.73 -43.60 3.06
C THR A 567 1.68 -44.66 2.73
N GLN A 568 1.51 -44.94 1.44
CA GLN A 568 0.53 -45.90 0.92
C GLN A 568 1.15 -46.82 -0.16
N PRO A 569 1.06 -48.16 -0.04
CA PRO A 569 1.33 -49.05 -1.17
C PRO A 569 0.24 -48.92 -2.24
N ILE A 570 0.64 -48.66 -3.49
CA ILE A 570 -0.25 -48.53 -4.66
C ILE A 570 0.08 -49.65 -5.65
N ALA A 571 -0.93 -50.44 -6.03
CA ALA A 571 -0.79 -51.44 -7.10
C ALA A 571 -0.92 -50.77 -8.48
N LEU A 572 -0.07 -51.13 -9.43
CA LEU A 572 -0.01 -50.50 -10.74
C LEU A 572 -0.82 -51.26 -11.81
N PRO A 573 -1.28 -50.59 -12.87
CA PRO A 573 -1.98 -51.24 -13.99
C PRO A 573 -1.13 -52.32 -14.66
N ALA A 574 -1.70 -53.52 -14.85
CA ALA A 574 -0.99 -54.67 -15.40
C ALA A 574 -0.81 -54.62 -16.94
N ASP A 575 -1.32 -53.58 -17.60
CA ASP A 575 -1.16 -53.32 -19.03
C ASP A 575 0.08 -52.47 -19.37
N GLY A 576 0.74 -51.89 -18.36
CA GLY A 576 1.94 -51.06 -18.54
C GLY A 576 1.65 -49.68 -19.13
N GLY A 577 0.40 -49.20 -19.07
CA GLY A 577 0.06 -47.82 -19.45
C GLY A 577 0.71 -46.78 -18.53
N ILE A 578 0.98 -45.59 -19.07
CA ILE A 578 1.44 -44.44 -18.27
C ILE A 578 0.35 -44.11 -17.25
N ALA A 579 0.74 -44.05 -15.97
CA ALA A 579 -0.11 -43.66 -14.86
C ALA A 579 0.54 -42.51 -14.08
N TYR A 580 -0.21 -41.86 -13.19
CA TYR A 580 0.33 -40.90 -12.23
C TYR A 580 -0.15 -41.18 -10.81
N VAL A 581 0.71 -40.86 -9.85
CA VAL A 581 0.33 -40.74 -8.44
C VAL A 581 0.09 -39.26 -8.14
N ARG A 582 -1.06 -38.95 -7.53
CA ARG A 582 -1.41 -37.61 -7.06
C ARG A 582 -1.66 -37.66 -5.56
N ALA A 583 -1.05 -36.76 -4.80
CA ALA A 583 -1.27 -36.61 -3.37
C ALA A 583 -1.94 -35.25 -3.10
N VAL A 584 -3.00 -35.22 -2.29
CA VAL A 584 -3.74 -34.02 -1.90
C VAL A 584 -3.77 -33.91 -0.38
N ALA A 585 -3.17 -32.87 0.19
CA ALA A 585 -3.28 -32.55 1.61
C ALA A 585 -4.42 -31.55 1.84
N HIS A 586 -5.22 -31.77 2.88
CA HIS A 586 -6.37 -30.95 3.29
C HIS A 586 -6.15 -30.43 4.71
N GLN A 587 -6.47 -29.15 4.96
CA GLN A 587 -6.50 -28.55 6.29
C GLN A 587 -7.91 -28.54 6.89
N VAL A 588 -7.99 -28.37 8.22
CA VAL A 588 -9.25 -28.32 8.99
C VAL A 588 -10.15 -27.12 8.59
N ASP A 589 -9.56 -26.07 8.01
CA ASP A 589 -10.29 -24.90 7.46
C ASP A 589 -10.83 -25.10 6.03
N GLY A 590 -10.57 -26.26 5.41
CA GLY A 590 -10.93 -26.58 4.03
C GLY A 590 -9.93 -26.11 2.96
N ASN A 591 -8.79 -25.54 3.35
CA ASN A 591 -7.70 -25.29 2.42
C ASN A 591 -7.09 -26.63 1.95
N GLN A 592 -6.59 -26.69 0.70
CA GLN A 592 -6.01 -27.91 0.14
C GLN A 592 -4.85 -27.60 -0.81
N THR A 593 -3.88 -28.52 -0.90
CA THR A 593 -2.72 -28.45 -1.82
C THR A 593 -2.46 -29.83 -2.42
N GLU A 594 -1.91 -29.90 -3.63
CA GLU A 594 -1.57 -31.18 -4.27
C GLU A 594 -0.19 -31.23 -4.94
N ASP A 595 0.27 -32.45 -5.21
CA ASP A 595 1.47 -32.76 -5.99
C ASP A 595 1.25 -34.03 -6.82
N LEU A 596 1.93 -34.13 -7.97
CA LEU A 596 1.75 -35.20 -8.95
C LEU A 596 3.09 -35.64 -9.54
N VAL A 597 3.26 -36.96 -9.70
CA VAL A 597 4.40 -37.61 -10.36
C VAL A 597 3.91 -38.72 -11.28
N PHE A 598 4.43 -38.78 -12.51
CA PHE A 598 4.14 -39.87 -13.44
C PHE A 598 4.93 -41.13 -13.11
N VAL A 599 4.40 -42.29 -13.51
CA VAL A 599 4.95 -43.62 -13.22
C VAL A 599 5.13 -44.36 -14.54
N ASN A 600 6.32 -44.93 -14.73
CA ASN A 600 6.72 -45.66 -15.94
C ASN A 600 6.55 -44.85 -17.24
N ALA A 601 6.65 -43.51 -17.15
CA ALA A 601 6.80 -42.66 -18.31
C ALA A 601 8.09 -43.01 -19.08
N PRO A 602 8.15 -42.81 -20.41
CA PRO A 602 9.40 -42.98 -21.16
C PRO A 602 10.46 -41.97 -20.72
N ASP A 603 11.74 -42.36 -20.77
CA ASP A 603 12.90 -41.51 -20.43
C ASP A 603 12.98 -40.17 -21.21
N ASN A 604 12.20 -40.03 -22.28
CA ASN A 604 12.07 -38.80 -23.07
C ASN A 604 11.10 -37.77 -22.45
N LEU A 605 10.34 -38.15 -21.42
CA LEU A 605 9.27 -37.34 -20.83
C LEU A 605 9.70 -36.61 -19.54
N GLU A 606 10.66 -37.17 -18.80
CA GLU A 606 11.17 -36.63 -17.53
C GLU A 606 12.69 -36.83 -17.42
N GLU A 607 13.39 -35.84 -16.84
CA GLU A 607 14.80 -35.87 -16.41
C GLU A 607 15.92 -35.94 -17.48
N LEU A 608 16.01 -34.87 -18.28
CA LEU A 608 17.17 -33.99 -18.08
C LEU A 608 16.74 -32.84 -17.15
N ASP A 609 17.66 -32.35 -16.30
CA ASP A 609 17.45 -31.13 -15.50
C ASP A 609 17.55 -29.88 -16.40
N VAL A 610 16.56 -29.76 -17.29
CA VAL A 610 16.35 -28.62 -18.18
C VAL A 610 15.40 -27.66 -17.48
N GLN A 611 15.91 -26.49 -17.10
CA GLN A 611 15.07 -25.34 -16.80
C GLN A 611 14.38 -24.88 -18.10
N PHE A 612 13.23 -25.47 -18.40
CA PHE A 612 12.34 -25.00 -19.45
C PHE A 612 11.73 -23.65 -19.03
N VAL A 613 11.68 -22.71 -19.96
CA VAL A 613 11.05 -21.41 -19.75
C VAL A 613 9.57 -21.55 -20.11
N GLU A 614 8.70 -21.58 -19.11
CA GLU A 614 7.25 -21.76 -19.29
C GLU A 614 6.52 -20.44 -19.57
N LEU A 615 5.94 -20.32 -20.76
CA LEU A 615 5.20 -19.16 -21.25
C LEU A 615 3.70 -19.42 -21.23
N TYR A 616 3.06 -19.19 -20.08
CA TYR A 616 1.61 -19.15 -19.98
C TYR A 616 1.06 -17.98 -20.81
N THR A 617 0.30 -18.30 -21.86
CA THR A 617 -0.02 -17.37 -22.94
C THR A 617 -1.52 -17.29 -23.18
N THR A 618 -2.08 -16.09 -23.04
CA THR A 618 -3.40 -15.77 -23.61
C THR A 618 -3.21 -15.34 -25.05
N VAL A 619 -4.06 -15.76 -25.99
CA VAL A 619 -4.14 -15.14 -27.33
C VAL A 619 -5.54 -14.61 -27.55
N LEU A 620 -5.65 -13.35 -27.96
CA LEU A 620 -6.91 -12.63 -28.13
C LEU A 620 -7.18 -12.29 -29.60
N ASP A 621 -8.46 -12.26 -29.99
CA ASP A 621 -8.93 -11.62 -31.22
C ASP A 621 -8.98 -10.08 -31.09
N ARG A 622 -9.46 -9.38 -32.13
CA ARG A 622 -9.57 -7.90 -32.13
C ARG A 622 -10.68 -7.39 -31.22
N GLU A 623 -11.64 -8.25 -30.95
CA GLU A 623 -12.81 -8.04 -30.10
C GLU A 623 -12.47 -8.30 -28.62
N ASN A 624 -11.30 -8.87 -28.32
CA ASN A 624 -10.72 -9.25 -27.03
C ASN A 624 -11.21 -10.60 -26.43
N HIS A 625 -11.70 -11.53 -27.25
CA HIS A 625 -12.02 -12.89 -26.81
C HIS A 625 -10.81 -13.84 -26.92
N PRO A 626 -10.62 -14.77 -25.97
CA PRO A 626 -9.60 -15.82 -26.08
C PRO A 626 -9.82 -16.77 -27.26
N VAL A 627 -8.83 -16.85 -28.14
CA VAL A 627 -8.76 -17.80 -29.27
C VAL A 627 -8.29 -19.16 -28.75
N ARG A 628 -8.92 -20.25 -29.22
CA ARG A 628 -8.73 -21.62 -28.67
C ARG A 628 -8.33 -22.69 -29.69
N ASP A 629 -8.28 -22.35 -30.97
CA ASP A 629 -8.00 -23.26 -32.08
C ASP A 629 -6.59 -23.09 -32.69
N LEU A 630 -5.65 -22.50 -31.94
CA LEU A 630 -4.25 -22.36 -32.33
C LEU A 630 -3.47 -23.67 -32.08
N GLU A 631 -2.60 -24.01 -33.02
CA GLU A 631 -1.66 -25.13 -32.93
C GLU A 631 -0.23 -24.62 -32.64
N GLN A 632 0.68 -25.49 -32.23
CA GLN A 632 2.09 -25.14 -31.97
C GLN A 632 2.75 -24.38 -33.13
N GLY A 633 2.40 -24.71 -34.37
CA GLY A 633 2.91 -24.07 -35.59
C GLY A 633 2.39 -22.65 -35.85
N ASP A 634 1.39 -22.18 -35.10
CA ASP A 634 0.95 -20.78 -35.13
C ASP A 634 1.86 -19.85 -34.33
N PHE A 635 2.80 -20.37 -33.53
CA PHE A 635 3.62 -19.61 -32.59
C PHE A 635 5.11 -19.60 -32.94
N ARG A 636 5.80 -18.50 -32.59
CA ARG A 636 7.25 -18.39 -32.68
C ARG A 636 7.80 -17.60 -31.49
N VAL A 637 8.63 -18.26 -30.69
CA VAL A 637 9.32 -17.68 -29.52
C VAL A 637 10.68 -17.12 -29.95
N LEU A 638 11.06 -15.95 -29.43
CA LEU A 638 12.41 -15.42 -29.48
C LEU A 638 12.88 -15.02 -28.08
N GLU A 639 14.08 -15.43 -27.69
CA GLU A 639 14.78 -14.98 -26.47
C GLU A 639 15.87 -13.98 -26.88
N ASP A 640 15.84 -12.76 -26.37
CA ASP A 640 16.75 -11.66 -26.74
C ASP A 640 16.89 -11.48 -28.28
N GLY A 641 15.80 -11.75 -29.02
CA GLY A 641 15.74 -11.71 -30.50
C GLY A 641 16.27 -12.96 -31.22
N VAL A 642 16.74 -13.99 -30.49
CA VAL A 642 17.18 -15.29 -31.03
C VAL A 642 16.00 -16.27 -31.00
N PRO A 643 15.56 -16.85 -32.14
CA PRO A 643 14.47 -17.82 -32.15
C PRO A 643 14.77 -19.07 -31.31
N GLN A 644 13.79 -19.52 -30.54
CA GLN A 644 13.89 -20.72 -29.68
C GLN A 644 12.92 -21.81 -30.16
N GLU A 645 13.28 -23.07 -29.95
CA GLU A 645 12.44 -24.22 -30.31
C GLU A 645 11.44 -24.52 -29.18
N ILE A 646 10.15 -24.48 -29.50
CA ILE A 646 9.07 -24.83 -28.57
C ILE A 646 9.12 -26.35 -28.35
N ALA A 647 9.62 -26.77 -27.19
CA ALA A 647 9.76 -28.18 -26.82
C ALA A 647 8.46 -28.80 -26.29
N ARG A 648 7.58 -27.98 -25.69
CA ARG A 648 6.27 -28.38 -25.16
C ARG A 648 5.21 -27.37 -25.56
N PHE A 649 4.06 -27.87 -26.02
CA PHE A 649 2.88 -27.06 -26.36
C PHE A 649 1.62 -27.74 -25.83
N GLU A 650 0.86 -27.06 -24.99
CA GLU A 650 -0.39 -27.55 -24.41
C GLU A 650 -1.47 -26.47 -24.42
N HIS A 651 -2.72 -26.86 -24.68
CA HIS A 651 -3.89 -25.99 -24.44
C HIS A 651 -4.46 -26.32 -23.06
N LEU A 652 -4.32 -25.37 -22.14
CA LEU A 652 -4.70 -25.51 -20.74
C LEU A 652 -6.11 -24.95 -20.53
N GLU A 653 -7.09 -25.85 -20.49
CA GLU A 653 -8.47 -25.52 -20.13
C GLU A 653 -8.80 -25.91 -18.68
N ASN A 654 -9.52 -25.04 -17.98
CA ASN A 654 -10.15 -25.36 -16.70
C ASN A 654 -9.20 -25.85 -15.58
N LEU A 655 -7.94 -25.44 -15.58
CA LEU A 655 -7.05 -25.67 -14.43
C LEU A 655 -7.58 -25.00 -13.13
N PRO A 656 -7.17 -25.50 -11.95
CA PRO A 656 -7.35 -24.78 -10.69
C PRO A 656 -6.60 -23.45 -10.70
N ILE A 657 -7.29 -22.34 -10.39
CA ILE A 657 -6.66 -21.02 -10.27
C ILE A 657 -6.50 -20.61 -8.79
N HIS A 658 -5.35 -20.03 -8.46
CA HIS A 658 -5.11 -19.33 -7.21
C HIS A 658 -5.07 -17.83 -7.51
N VAL A 659 -5.98 -17.06 -6.94
CA VAL A 659 -6.14 -15.63 -7.28
C VAL A 659 -6.32 -14.76 -6.06
N ALA A 660 -5.53 -13.68 -5.96
CA ALA A 660 -5.68 -12.67 -4.93
C ALA A 660 -6.32 -11.43 -5.55
N ILE A 661 -7.40 -10.93 -4.94
CA ILE A 661 -7.78 -9.53 -5.16
C ILE A 661 -6.89 -8.69 -4.25
N LEU A 662 -6.20 -7.71 -4.85
CA LEU A 662 -5.42 -6.70 -4.17
C LEU A 662 -6.20 -5.38 -4.25
N LEU A 663 -6.95 -5.07 -3.21
CA LEU A 663 -7.91 -3.95 -3.19
C LEU A 663 -7.39 -2.77 -2.37
N ASP A 664 -7.25 -1.63 -3.04
CA ASP A 664 -6.99 -0.33 -2.43
C ASP A 664 -8.13 0.07 -1.47
N VAL A 665 -7.75 0.46 -0.26
CA VAL A 665 -8.63 0.98 0.81
C VAL A 665 -8.06 2.26 1.44
N SER A 666 -7.25 3.01 0.68
CA SER A 666 -6.83 4.39 1.00
C SER A 666 -8.03 5.36 1.06
N ALA A 667 -7.83 6.60 1.49
CA ALA A 667 -8.93 7.56 1.70
C ALA A 667 -9.55 8.06 0.38
N SER A 668 -8.80 8.11 -0.73
CA SER A 668 -9.32 8.46 -2.06
C SER A 668 -10.44 7.52 -2.50
N MET A 669 -10.29 6.23 -2.16
CA MET A 669 -11.23 5.18 -2.48
C MET A 669 -12.60 5.32 -1.78
N GLU A 670 -12.82 6.24 -0.82
CA GLU A 670 -14.12 6.38 -0.10
C GLU A 670 -15.33 6.45 -1.06
N SER A 671 -15.21 7.17 -2.19
CA SER A 671 -16.27 7.29 -3.20
C SER A 671 -16.46 6.05 -4.10
N ASN A 672 -15.43 5.21 -4.20
CA ASN A 672 -15.34 4.06 -5.11
C ASN A 672 -15.47 2.71 -4.38
N LEU A 673 -15.15 2.65 -3.10
CA LEU A 673 -14.90 1.41 -2.35
C LEU A 673 -16.14 0.53 -2.22
N ALA A 674 -17.32 1.11 -1.98
CA ALA A 674 -18.58 0.35 -1.97
C ALA A 674 -18.81 -0.41 -3.29
N GLN A 675 -18.41 0.21 -4.42
CA GLN A 675 -18.53 -0.36 -5.74
C GLN A 675 -17.42 -1.39 -6.02
N ALA A 676 -16.19 -1.11 -5.58
CA ALA A 676 -15.06 -2.03 -5.65
C ALA A 676 -15.32 -3.32 -4.83
N LYS A 677 -15.90 -3.21 -3.63
CA LYS A 677 -16.35 -4.33 -2.79
C LYS A 677 -17.40 -5.18 -3.50
N ALA A 678 -18.46 -4.57 -4.02
CA ALA A 678 -19.54 -5.27 -4.73
C ALA A 678 -19.02 -6.01 -5.98
N ALA A 679 -18.10 -5.39 -6.71
CA ALA A 679 -17.46 -6.03 -7.85
C ALA A 679 -16.52 -7.17 -7.43
N ALA A 680 -15.69 -6.98 -6.41
CA ALA A 680 -14.77 -8.00 -5.90
C ALA A 680 -15.52 -9.24 -5.39
N LEU A 681 -16.69 -9.05 -4.75
CA LEU A 681 -17.59 -10.14 -4.38
C LEU A 681 -18.06 -10.90 -5.63
N LYS A 682 -18.55 -10.20 -6.65
CA LYS A 682 -18.97 -10.81 -7.92
C LYS A 682 -17.83 -11.52 -8.66
N PHE A 683 -16.59 -11.05 -8.54
CA PHE A 683 -15.42 -11.79 -9.02
C PHE A 683 -15.29 -13.13 -8.28
N PHE A 684 -15.33 -13.14 -6.94
CA PHE A 684 -15.22 -14.39 -6.19
C PHE A 684 -16.37 -15.36 -6.52
N GLU A 685 -17.62 -14.88 -6.52
CA GLU A 685 -18.83 -15.67 -6.85
C GLU A 685 -18.76 -16.35 -8.24
N SER A 686 -18.14 -15.70 -9.22
CA SER A 686 -18.01 -16.23 -10.58
C SER A 686 -16.73 -17.07 -10.76
N ALA A 687 -15.60 -16.59 -10.24
CA ALA A 687 -14.29 -17.19 -10.46
C ALA A 687 -14.03 -18.45 -9.63
N ILE A 688 -14.48 -18.50 -8.36
CA ILE A 688 -14.07 -19.53 -7.40
C ILE A 688 -15.03 -20.74 -7.43
N THR A 689 -14.56 -21.85 -8.01
CA THR A 689 -15.20 -23.17 -7.90
C THR A 689 -14.43 -24.02 -6.85
N PRO A 690 -14.92 -25.22 -6.44
CA PRO A 690 -14.34 -25.96 -5.31
C PRO A 690 -12.83 -26.29 -5.40
N LYS A 691 -12.28 -26.37 -6.61
CA LYS A 691 -10.85 -26.59 -6.89
C LYS A 691 -9.99 -25.32 -6.84
N ASP A 692 -10.58 -24.15 -7.09
CA ASP A 692 -9.86 -22.88 -7.13
C ASP A 692 -9.68 -22.32 -5.71
N ARG A 693 -8.86 -21.28 -5.54
CA ARG A 693 -8.67 -20.59 -4.25
C ARG A 693 -8.59 -19.07 -4.47
N GLY A 694 -9.45 -18.34 -3.78
CA GLY A 694 -9.47 -16.89 -3.72
C GLY A 694 -8.81 -16.38 -2.44
N ALA A 695 -8.05 -15.29 -2.51
CA ALA A 695 -7.55 -14.54 -1.37
C ALA A 695 -7.93 -13.07 -1.49
N LEU A 696 -8.01 -12.37 -0.36
CA LEU A 696 -8.24 -10.93 -0.31
C LEU A 696 -7.08 -10.26 0.44
N ILE A 697 -6.32 -9.46 -0.28
CA ILE A 697 -5.31 -8.55 0.28
C ILE A 697 -5.88 -7.14 0.11
N VAL A 698 -5.82 -6.34 1.16
CA VAL A 698 -6.23 -4.94 1.13
C VAL A 698 -5.06 -4.05 1.52
N PHE A 699 -5.04 -2.80 1.08
CA PHE A 699 -3.95 -1.91 1.42
C PHE A 699 -4.35 -0.44 1.53
N ASN A 700 -3.69 0.25 2.46
CA ASN A 700 -3.64 1.70 2.52
C ASN A 700 -2.21 2.15 2.80
N ASP A 701 -1.85 2.64 3.99
CA ASP A 701 -0.46 2.97 4.33
C ASP A 701 0.42 1.72 4.58
N HIS A 702 -0.18 0.52 4.55
CA HIS A 702 0.48 -0.77 4.52
C HIS A 702 -0.45 -1.85 3.88
N PRO A 703 0.08 -2.98 3.39
CA PRO A 703 -0.71 -4.15 3.03
C PRO A 703 -1.21 -4.93 4.25
N LEU A 704 -2.37 -5.57 4.10
CA LEU A 704 -3.01 -6.45 5.07
C LEU A 704 -3.65 -7.65 4.34
N LEU A 705 -3.32 -8.88 4.75
CA LEU A 705 -4.00 -10.08 4.28
C LEU A 705 -5.35 -10.25 5.01
N ALA A 706 -6.42 -9.70 4.42
CA ALA A 706 -7.76 -9.74 5.01
C ALA A 706 -8.41 -11.14 4.97
N VAL A 707 -8.14 -11.93 3.91
CA VAL A 707 -8.58 -13.34 3.81
C VAL A 707 -7.51 -14.17 3.10
N LYS A 708 -7.10 -15.28 3.71
CA LYS A 708 -6.17 -16.27 3.12
C LYS A 708 -6.79 -17.00 1.92
N LEU A 709 -5.97 -17.67 1.10
CA LEU A 709 -6.41 -18.54 0.02
C LEU A 709 -7.44 -19.58 0.50
N THR A 710 -8.68 -19.45 0.05
CA THR A 710 -9.81 -20.30 0.40
C THR A 710 -10.78 -20.48 -0.77
N ASN A 711 -11.60 -21.54 -0.73
CA ASN A 711 -12.77 -21.69 -1.61
C ASN A 711 -14.08 -21.27 -0.91
N GLN A 712 -14.02 -20.83 0.34
CA GLN A 712 -15.18 -20.43 1.14
C GLN A 712 -15.66 -19.02 0.74
N LEU A 713 -16.59 -18.94 -0.21
CA LEU A 713 -17.24 -17.69 -0.61
C LEU A 713 -17.77 -16.84 0.57
N PRO A 714 -18.36 -17.40 1.65
CA PRO A 714 -18.79 -16.60 2.80
C PRO A 714 -17.64 -15.88 3.52
N ALA A 715 -16.44 -16.48 3.59
CA ALA A 715 -15.26 -15.86 4.20
C ALA A 715 -14.74 -14.69 3.34
N LEU A 716 -14.71 -14.88 2.02
CA LEU A 716 -14.32 -13.85 1.05
C LEU A 716 -15.32 -12.67 1.05
N ALA A 717 -16.62 -12.96 1.13
CA ALA A 717 -17.67 -11.96 1.26
C ALA A 717 -17.58 -11.18 2.59
N GLY A 718 -17.36 -11.87 3.72
CA GLY A 718 -17.17 -11.26 5.03
C GLY A 718 -15.95 -10.33 5.08
N GLY A 719 -14.83 -10.75 4.50
CA GLY A 719 -13.63 -9.93 4.38
C GLY A 719 -13.85 -8.64 3.58
N LEU A 720 -14.68 -8.68 2.53
CA LEU A 720 -15.07 -7.48 1.78
C LEU A 720 -16.05 -6.58 2.55
N ALA A 721 -16.99 -7.16 3.31
CA ALA A 721 -18.03 -6.42 4.03
C ALA A 721 -17.44 -5.41 5.04
N GLY A 722 -16.38 -5.78 5.77
CA GLY A 722 -15.74 -4.94 6.78
C GLY A 722 -15.03 -3.68 6.26
N LEU A 723 -14.62 -3.67 4.98
CA LEU A 723 -13.67 -2.67 4.46
C LEU A 723 -14.22 -1.23 4.46
N LYS A 724 -13.34 -0.29 4.83
CA LYS A 724 -13.51 1.17 4.80
C LYS A 724 -12.28 1.84 4.21
N ALA A 725 -12.47 3.01 3.62
CA ALA A 725 -11.38 3.87 3.16
C ALA A 725 -10.78 4.63 4.35
N GLU A 726 -9.45 4.56 4.51
CA GLU A 726 -8.67 5.43 5.40
C GLU A 726 -7.17 5.34 5.09
N ARG A 727 -6.41 6.36 5.51
CA ARG A 727 -4.95 6.50 5.30
C ARG A 727 -4.55 6.64 3.83
N GLY A 728 -3.27 6.85 3.55
CA GLY A 728 -2.73 7.04 2.20
C GLY A 728 -2.56 5.73 1.43
N THR A 729 -1.76 5.77 0.35
CA THR A 729 -1.62 4.65 -0.61
C THR A 729 -0.16 4.14 -0.70
N ALA A 730 0.09 2.93 -0.21
CA ALA A 730 1.36 2.18 -0.32
C ALA A 730 1.21 1.04 -1.35
N LEU A 731 1.04 1.43 -2.62
CA LEU A 731 0.76 0.55 -3.74
C LEU A 731 1.92 -0.42 -4.03
N TYR A 732 3.16 0.07 -4.04
CA TYR A 732 4.34 -0.72 -4.39
C TYR A 732 4.64 -1.80 -3.34
N ASP A 733 4.63 -1.43 -2.05
CA ASP A 733 4.74 -2.38 -0.93
C ASP A 733 3.67 -3.48 -1.00
N SER A 734 2.46 -3.12 -1.42
CA SER A 734 1.32 -4.03 -1.45
C SER A 734 1.33 -4.96 -2.66
N VAL A 735 1.85 -4.49 -3.80
CA VAL A 735 2.17 -5.33 -4.96
C VAL A 735 3.28 -6.33 -4.59
N VAL A 736 4.40 -5.87 -4.02
CA VAL A 736 5.50 -6.74 -3.56
C VAL A 736 4.99 -7.77 -2.54
N PHE A 737 4.15 -7.36 -1.59
CA PHE A 737 3.51 -8.27 -0.63
C PHE A 737 2.66 -9.34 -1.31
N SER A 738 1.75 -8.96 -2.23
CA SER A 738 0.89 -9.92 -2.93
C SER A 738 1.68 -10.92 -3.80
N LEU A 739 2.78 -10.48 -4.42
CA LEU A 739 3.67 -11.33 -5.20
C LEU A 739 4.46 -12.30 -4.30
N PHE A 740 4.88 -11.85 -3.11
CA PHE A 740 5.57 -12.70 -2.14
C PHE A 740 4.61 -13.70 -1.46
N TYR A 741 3.36 -13.31 -1.20
CA TYR A 741 2.35 -14.19 -0.60
C TYR A 741 2.16 -15.49 -1.41
N PHE A 742 2.27 -15.42 -2.73
CA PHE A 742 2.24 -16.55 -3.66
C PHE A 742 3.56 -17.37 -3.76
N ASN A 743 4.57 -17.09 -2.92
CA ASN A 743 5.88 -17.75 -2.94
C ASN A 743 5.82 -19.19 -2.43
N GLY A 744 5.79 -20.14 -3.38
CA GLY A 744 5.76 -21.58 -3.12
C GLY A 744 4.41 -22.24 -3.36
N VAL A 745 3.37 -21.44 -3.64
CA VAL A 745 2.09 -21.89 -4.21
C VAL A 745 2.36 -22.42 -5.63
N LYS A 746 1.83 -23.60 -5.96
CA LYS A 746 1.96 -24.25 -7.28
C LYS A 746 0.78 -23.90 -8.19
N GLY A 747 0.92 -24.20 -9.48
CA GLY A 747 -0.16 -24.05 -10.47
C GLY A 747 -0.39 -22.60 -10.90
N GLN A 748 -1.56 -22.33 -11.47
CA GLN A 748 -1.87 -21.05 -12.06
C GLN A 748 -2.16 -19.99 -10.98
N ARG A 749 -1.46 -18.85 -11.05
CA ARG A 749 -1.49 -17.76 -10.07
C ARG A 749 -1.77 -16.42 -10.74
N ALA A 750 -2.63 -15.61 -10.14
CA ALA A 750 -2.95 -14.27 -10.62
C ALA A 750 -3.19 -13.27 -9.47
N ILE A 751 -2.89 -12.00 -9.71
CA ILE A 751 -3.24 -10.88 -8.84
C ILE A 751 -4.20 -9.96 -9.61
N LEU A 752 -5.30 -9.57 -8.98
CA LEU A 752 -6.26 -8.60 -9.50
C LEU A 752 -6.18 -7.33 -8.65
N LEU A 753 -5.39 -6.36 -9.12
CA LEU A 753 -5.12 -5.08 -8.46
C LEU A 753 -6.20 -4.04 -8.84
N LEU A 754 -6.90 -3.53 -7.83
CA LEU A 754 -7.88 -2.45 -7.92
C LEU A 754 -7.33 -1.22 -7.18
N SER A 755 -7.30 -0.06 -7.83
CA SER A 755 -6.89 1.22 -7.21
C SER A 755 -7.41 2.42 -8.02
N ASP A 756 -7.68 3.55 -7.36
CA ASP A 756 -7.80 4.87 -8.00
C ASP A 756 -6.58 5.79 -7.74
N GLY A 757 -5.72 5.41 -6.81
CA GLY A 757 -4.69 6.23 -6.22
C GLY A 757 -3.34 6.23 -6.95
N LYS A 758 -2.46 7.10 -6.46
CA LYS A 758 -1.03 7.10 -6.75
C LYS A 758 -0.30 6.67 -5.48
N ASP A 759 0.79 5.92 -5.60
CA ASP A 759 1.69 5.69 -4.47
C ASP A 759 2.16 7.01 -3.82
N GLU A 760 2.00 7.06 -2.50
CA GLU A 760 2.30 8.19 -1.62
C GLU A 760 3.38 7.88 -0.56
N GLY A 761 3.76 6.61 -0.35
CA GLY A 761 4.54 6.24 0.84
C GLY A 761 5.04 4.81 0.93
N SER A 762 5.15 4.07 -0.17
CA SER A 762 5.84 2.77 -0.15
C SER A 762 7.34 2.92 0.15
N ARG A 763 7.94 1.85 0.67
CA ARG A 763 9.39 1.68 0.85
C ARG A 763 10.07 1.32 -0.46
N PHE A 764 9.42 0.50 -1.30
CA PHE A 764 9.92 0.13 -2.63
C PHE A 764 9.54 1.16 -3.70
N ASP A 765 10.41 1.32 -4.69
CA ASP A 765 10.16 2.14 -5.88
C ASP A 765 9.47 1.34 -7.01
N VAL A 766 9.11 2.06 -8.08
CA VAL A 766 8.37 1.50 -9.22
C VAL A 766 9.18 0.50 -10.04
N GLU A 767 10.49 0.69 -10.24
CA GLU A 767 11.32 -0.22 -11.02
C GLU A 767 11.77 -1.42 -10.17
N GLU A 768 11.99 -1.25 -8.86
CA GLU A 768 12.15 -2.36 -7.89
C GLU A 768 10.92 -3.28 -7.88
N THR A 769 9.72 -2.69 -7.79
CA THR A 769 8.45 -3.42 -7.82
C THR A 769 8.26 -4.16 -9.14
N LEU A 770 8.64 -3.56 -10.27
CA LEU A 770 8.58 -4.22 -11.58
C LEU A 770 9.61 -5.34 -11.71
N ASP A 771 10.79 -5.22 -11.09
CA ASP A 771 11.75 -6.33 -11.02
C ASP A 771 11.22 -7.51 -10.20
N PHE A 772 10.54 -7.23 -9.08
CA PHE A 772 9.89 -8.27 -8.28
C PHE A 772 8.73 -8.94 -9.04
N ALA A 773 7.90 -8.15 -9.73
CA ALA A 773 6.82 -8.64 -10.58
C ALA A 773 7.32 -9.57 -11.70
N ARG A 774 8.42 -9.20 -12.38
CA ARG A 774 9.09 -10.04 -13.39
C ARG A 774 9.61 -11.35 -12.80
N ARG A 775 10.18 -11.33 -11.59
CA ARG A 775 10.74 -12.53 -10.93
C ARG A 775 9.69 -13.51 -10.42
N ALA A 776 8.51 -13.04 -10.04
CA ALA A 776 7.50 -13.88 -9.39
C ALA A 776 6.79 -14.88 -10.33
N GLY A 777 6.71 -14.56 -11.63
CA GLY A 777 5.98 -15.37 -12.61
C GLY A 777 4.48 -15.44 -12.32
N ILE A 778 3.87 -14.31 -11.98
CA ILE A 778 2.45 -14.18 -11.61
C ILE A 778 1.84 -13.06 -12.45
N ALA A 779 0.76 -13.35 -13.17
CA ALA A 779 0.08 -12.35 -13.99
C ALA A 779 -0.67 -11.33 -13.12
N ILE A 780 -0.35 -10.05 -13.27
CA ILE A 780 -1.06 -8.95 -12.60
C ILE A 780 -2.07 -8.37 -13.58
N TYR A 781 -3.35 -8.43 -13.21
CA TYR A 781 -4.43 -7.71 -13.88
C TYR A 781 -4.69 -6.42 -13.10
N THR A 782 -4.61 -5.27 -13.77
CA THR A 782 -4.75 -3.96 -13.11
C THR A 782 -6.03 -3.27 -13.55
N VAL A 783 -6.75 -2.67 -12.60
CA VAL A 783 -8.04 -2.01 -12.82
C VAL A 783 -8.01 -0.64 -12.16
N GLY A 784 -7.72 0.38 -12.97
CA GLY A 784 -7.70 1.77 -12.54
C GLY A 784 -9.11 2.36 -12.51
N LEU A 785 -9.62 2.70 -11.32
CA LEU A 785 -10.95 3.26 -11.10
C LEU A 785 -10.92 4.79 -11.22
N ASN A 786 -11.82 5.38 -12.03
CA ASN A 786 -12.00 6.84 -12.19
C ASN A 786 -10.75 7.65 -12.63
N ILE A 787 -9.61 7.01 -12.94
CA ILE A 787 -8.32 7.69 -13.13
C ILE A 787 -8.33 8.60 -14.38
N PRO A 788 -8.18 9.93 -14.23
CA PRO A 788 -8.27 10.89 -15.33
C PRO A 788 -7.27 10.62 -16.46
N ARG A 789 -7.62 10.98 -17.70
CA ARG A 789 -6.67 10.92 -18.84
C ARG A 789 -5.47 11.87 -18.70
N THR A 790 -5.54 12.81 -17.76
CA THR A 790 -4.47 13.77 -17.45
C THR A 790 -3.43 13.23 -16.46
N ASP A 791 -3.75 12.18 -15.69
CA ASP A 791 -2.73 11.52 -14.87
C ASP A 791 -1.99 10.48 -15.73
N SER A 792 -0.91 10.93 -16.36
CA SER A 792 -0.09 10.06 -17.22
C SER A 792 0.71 9.05 -16.43
N GLU A 793 1.10 9.37 -15.19
CA GLU A 793 2.06 8.56 -14.43
C GLU A 793 1.37 7.37 -13.75
N VAL A 794 0.28 7.56 -13.00
CA VAL A 794 -0.47 6.43 -12.40
C VAL A 794 -0.90 5.45 -13.50
N ARG A 795 -1.40 5.98 -14.61
CA ARG A 795 -1.88 5.16 -15.74
C ARG A 795 -0.75 4.45 -16.49
N LYS A 796 0.48 4.95 -16.44
CA LYS A 796 1.67 4.30 -17.00
C LYS A 796 2.21 3.23 -16.05
N VAL A 797 2.12 3.45 -14.73
CA VAL A 797 2.51 2.48 -13.69
C VAL A 797 1.60 1.25 -13.71
N LEU A 798 0.28 1.43 -13.57
CA LEU A 798 -0.69 0.33 -13.60
C LEU A 798 -0.62 -0.45 -14.93
N LYS A 799 -0.34 0.25 -16.03
CA LYS A 799 -0.16 -0.37 -17.33
C LYS A 799 1.14 -1.20 -17.42
N LYS A 800 2.27 -0.68 -16.93
CA LYS A 800 3.55 -1.43 -16.86
C LYS A 800 3.39 -2.72 -16.05
N LEU A 801 2.77 -2.65 -14.85
CA LEU A 801 2.60 -3.81 -13.97
C LEU A 801 1.89 -4.99 -14.66
N ALA A 802 0.86 -4.70 -15.48
CA ALA A 802 0.15 -5.72 -16.23
C ALA A 802 0.92 -6.22 -17.48
N GLU A 803 1.45 -5.31 -18.30
CA GLU A 803 2.14 -5.69 -19.56
C GLU A 803 3.46 -6.44 -19.32
N GLU A 804 4.18 -6.15 -18.24
CA GLU A 804 5.44 -6.87 -17.93
C GLU A 804 5.20 -8.30 -17.44
N THR A 805 4.04 -8.56 -16.81
CA THR A 805 3.68 -9.85 -16.20
C THR A 805 2.76 -10.73 -17.05
N GLY A 806 2.39 -10.29 -18.26
CA GLY A 806 1.48 -11.04 -19.13
C GLY A 806 0.02 -11.04 -18.67
N GLY A 807 -0.38 -10.04 -17.87
CA GLY A 807 -1.77 -9.73 -17.55
C GLY A 807 -2.32 -8.57 -18.40
N ARG A 808 -3.44 -7.98 -18.00
CA ARG A 808 -4.10 -6.87 -18.71
C ARG A 808 -4.50 -5.73 -17.79
N ASN A 809 -4.34 -4.51 -18.31
CA ASN A 809 -4.70 -3.27 -17.64
C ASN A 809 -6.04 -2.74 -18.19
N PHE A 810 -6.97 -2.39 -17.29
CA PHE A 810 -8.25 -1.76 -17.59
C PHE A 810 -8.32 -0.38 -16.92
N PHE A 811 -9.00 0.58 -17.56
CA PHE A 811 -9.29 1.90 -16.98
C PHE A 811 -10.76 2.22 -17.21
N ILE A 812 -11.52 2.33 -16.13
CA ILE A 812 -12.97 2.51 -16.17
C ILE A 812 -13.39 3.80 -15.48
N LYS A 813 -14.62 4.25 -15.77
CA LYS A 813 -15.25 5.36 -15.07
C LYS A 813 -16.32 4.91 -14.10
N GLU A 814 -17.04 3.84 -14.45
CA GLU A 814 -18.21 3.38 -13.71
C GLU A 814 -18.03 1.90 -13.39
N SER A 815 -18.32 1.51 -12.15
CA SER A 815 -18.19 0.11 -11.69
C SER A 815 -19.09 -0.89 -12.42
N THR A 816 -20.10 -0.40 -13.15
CA THR A 816 -20.91 -1.19 -14.10
C THR A 816 -20.04 -1.90 -15.14
N GLU A 817 -18.87 -1.34 -15.48
CA GLU A 817 -17.88 -1.93 -16.39
C GLU A 817 -17.14 -3.13 -15.77
N LEU A 818 -17.02 -3.21 -14.42
CA LEU A 818 -16.20 -4.23 -13.73
C LEU A 818 -16.68 -5.66 -13.97
N ALA A 819 -17.99 -5.88 -14.00
CA ALA A 819 -18.54 -7.22 -14.16
C ALA A 819 -18.08 -7.90 -15.47
N ALA A 820 -18.05 -7.15 -16.58
CA ALA A 820 -17.62 -7.66 -17.87
C ALA A 820 -16.08 -7.83 -17.94
N ILE A 821 -15.32 -6.96 -17.28
CA ILE A 821 -13.87 -7.10 -17.14
C ILE A 821 -13.53 -8.38 -16.38
N TYR A 822 -14.29 -8.71 -15.33
CA TYR A 822 -14.06 -9.88 -14.50
C TYR A 822 -14.44 -11.18 -15.19
N GLU A 823 -15.54 -11.20 -15.94
CA GLU A 823 -15.90 -12.31 -16.82
C GLU A 823 -14.84 -12.53 -17.92
N ALA A 824 -14.27 -11.46 -18.49
CA ALA A 824 -13.18 -11.53 -19.45
C ALA A 824 -11.88 -12.07 -18.83
N ILE A 825 -11.46 -11.57 -17.66
CA ILE A 825 -10.28 -12.06 -16.92
C ILE A 825 -10.47 -13.52 -16.51
N GLN A 826 -11.66 -13.92 -16.05
CA GLN A 826 -11.95 -15.31 -15.72
C GLN A 826 -11.86 -16.23 -16.94
N THR A 827 -12.44 -15.82 -18.07
CA THR A 827 -12.42 -16.59 -19.33
C THR A 827 -11.00 -16.75 -19.86
N GLU A 828 -10.19 -15.70 -19.75
CA GLU A 828 -8.77 -15.69 -20.05
C GLU A 828 -7.95 -16.57 -19.10
N LEU A 829 -8.21 -16.53 -17.79
CA LEU A 829 -7.54 -17.41 -16.84
C LEU A 829 -7.90 -18.89 -17.06
N ARG A 830 -9.11 -19.22 -17.52
CA ARG A 830 -9.53 -20.62 -17.73
C ARG A 830 -9.20 -21.22 -19.10
N SER A 831 -8.59 -20.48 -20.03
CA SER A 831 -8.15 -21.00 -21.33
C SER A 831 -6.88 -20.28 -21.80
N ARG A 832 -5.72 -20.92 -21.59
CA ARG A 832 -4.39 -20.41 -21.99
C ARG A 832 -3.60 -21.48 -22.74
N TYR A 833 -2.61 -21.07 -23.51
CA TYR A 833 -1.58 -21.95 -24.05
C TYR A 833 -0.39 -21.99 -23.09
N LEU A 834 0.17 -23.17 -22.85
CA LEU A 834 1.50 -23.33 -22.28
C LEU A 834 2.45 -23.63 -23.43
N LEU A 835 3.41 -22.73 -23.65
CA LEU A 835 4.57 -22.97 -24.51
C LEU A 835 5.79 -23.09 -23.60
N ALA A 836 6.57 -24.15 -23.71
CA ALA A 836 7.84 -24.25 -22.99
C ALA A 836 8.99 -24.51 -23.96
N TYR A 837 10.11 -23.83 -23.76
CA TYR A 837 11.32 -23.95 -24.58
C TYR A 837 12.56 -24.10 -23.70
N GLN A 838 13.58 -24.77 -24.23
CA GLN A 838 14.92 -24.74 -23.62
C GLN A 838 15.69 -23.56 -24.19
N SER A 839 16.23 -22.72 -23.32
CA SER A 839 17.09 -21.62 -23.76
C SER A 839 18.37 -22.13 -24.44
N THR A 840 18.64 -21.64 -25.65
CA THR A 840 19.91 -21.82 -26.36
C THR A 840 21.06 -20.98 -25.77
N ASN A 841 20.77 -20.03 -24.89
CA ASN A 841 21.74 -19.14 -24.27
C ASN A 841 22.30 -19.76 -22.98
N SER A 842 23.48 -20.35 -23.09
CA SER A 842 24.18 -21.06 -22.01
C SER A 842 24.87 -20.15 -20.98
N ASN A 843 24.75 -18.82 -21.07
CA ASN A 843 25.35 -17.92 -20.08
C ASN A 843 24.56 -17.92 -18.76
N ARG A 844 25.21 -18.30 -17.66
CA ARG A 844 24.65 -18.37 -16.30
C ARG A 844 24.68 -17.05 -15.52
N GLU A 845 24.89 -15.93 -16.20
CA GLU A 845 24.70 -14.61 -15.58
C GLU A 845 23.21 -14.34 -15.31
N LEU A 846 22.88 -13.92 -14.08
CA LEU A 846 21.53 -13.61 -13.59
C LEU A 846 20.96 -12.29 -14.15
N ARG A 847 20.98 -12.13 -15.47
CA ARG A 847 20.40 -10.98 -16.19
C ARG A 847 18.99 -11.29 -16.65
N PHE A 848 18.16 -10.25 -16.76
CA PHE A 848 16.85 -10.38 -17.38
C PHE A 848 17.02 -10.67 -18.88
N ARG A 849 16.29 -11.67 -19.38
CA ARG A 849 16.24 -12.07 -20.79
C ARG A 849 14.86 -11.74 -21.33
N LEU A 850 14.80 -11.01 -22.44
CA LEU A 850 13.55 -10.63 -23.08
C LEU A 850 12.94 -11.82 -23.82
N VAL A 851 11.62 -11.93 -23.77
CA VAL A 851 10.86 -12.93 -24.53
C VAL A 851 9.85 -12.21 -25.43
N ASP A 852 10.04 -12.35 -26.73
CA ASP A 852 9.07 -11.95 -27.75
C ASP A 852 8.33 -13.19 -28.25
N LEU A 853 6.99 -13.13 -28.28
CA LEU A 853 6.14 -14.21 -28.76
C LEU A 853 5.29 -13.73 -29.95
N GLU A 854 5.66 -14.18 -31.14
CA GLU A 854 4.93 -13.91 -32.38
C GLU A 854 3.82 -14.97 -32.59
N VAL A 855 2.67 -14.52 -33.11
CA VAL A 855 1.59 -15.40 -33.58
C VAL A 855 1.38 -15.19 -35.09
N GLY A 856 1.44 -16.26 -35.87
CA GLY A 856 1.41 -16.22 -37.34
C GLY A 856 0.04 -15.86 -37.93
N ARG A 857 -1.06 -16.06 -37.19
CA ARG A 857 -2.41 -15.68 -37.64
C ARG A 857 -2.62 -14.17 -37.52
N SER A 858 -2.84 -13.51 -38.65
CA SER A 858 -2.88 -12.05 -38.73
C SER A 858 -4.04 -11.43 -37.94
N GLY A 859 -3.73 -10.52 -37.02
CA GLY A 859 -4.72 -9.76 -36.27
C GLY A 859 -5.09 -10.35 -34.90
N LEU A 860 -4.37 -11.38 -34.46
CA LEU A 860 -4.38 -11.83 -33.07
C LEU A 860 -3.32 -11.09 -32.24
N ASP A 861 -3.50 -11.07 -30.92
CA ASP A 861 -2.59 -10.45 -29.96
C ASP A 861 -2.27 -11.41 -28.80
N ALA A 862 -0.99 -11.70 -28.57
CA ALA A 862 -0.53 -12.62 -27.53
C ALA A 862 -0.15 -11.86 -26.24
N LYS A 863 -0.46 -12.46 -25.08
CA LYS A 863 -0.09 -11.97 -23.75
C LYS A 863 0.58 -13.09 -22.96
N THR A 864 1.88 -12.91 -22.71
CA THR A 864 2.70 -13.74 -21.83
C THR A 864 3.70 -12.84 -21.10
N ILE A 865 4.54 -13.41 -20.24
CA ILE A 865 5.57 -12.66 -19.51
C ILE A 865 6.54 -11.98 -20.49
N ARG A 866 6.95 -10.74 -20.20
CA ARG A 866 7.85 -9.97 -21.10
C ARG A 866 9.28 -10.53 -21.16
N GLY A 867 9.62 -11.39 -20.21
CA GLY A 867 10.95 -11.95 -20.04
C GLY A 867 11.07 -12.64 -18.69
N TYR A 868 12.25 -13.18 -18.40
CA TYR A 868 12.51 -13.93 -17.17
C TYR A 868 13.96 -13.73 -16.68
N TYR A 869 14.23 -14.22 -15.46
CA TYR A 869 15.58 -14.36 -14.92
C TYR A 869 15.94 -15.85 -14.84
N PRO A 870 17.14 -16.27 -15.32
CA PRO A 870 17.67 -17.62 -15.11
C PRO A 870 17.93 -17.99 -13.64
#